data_AF-A0A8B6G249-F1
#
_entry.id   AF-A0A8B6G249-F1
#
_cell.length_a   1.000
_cell.length_b   1.000
_cell.length_c   1.000
_cell.angle_alpha   90.00
_cell.angle_beta   90.00
_cell.angle_gamma   90.00
#
_symmetry.space_group_name_H-M   'P 1'
#
loop_
_entity.id
_entity.type
_entity.pdbx_description
1 polymer ?
#
loop_
_entity_poly.entity_id
_entity_poly.type
_entity_poly.pdbx_seq_one_letter_code
_entity_poly.pdbx_strand_id
1 'polypeptide(L)'
;MIMSKQVNNCPCPDKYSPTKRTCEWKNDYVQADFSFLGFLNEKGIGVNDNLDTNQLSALIERLAIGDFLMDTQCSSSASPYSGHSNGWTNSCGQSMATLPTLSGAVCNVGSDCTTVYCCLSDTRISKSFETFVKFDPCLFKLSVGIDKLTFSTLLFDYEWGQLTEVWLFGYVRMEFTVRDLEIEGDYLIDMKLQICRESDTDTTPCGVDIVIFDKYRLPKLSCDWNSGLDTGFQGLTAWLTDNSVTKAEPLRGPETSKLMSDAGIAAYLYEPQCDQQGSTYSGNVGGVKNDCGMPVSVPVLPSGVVCTVSTDTCTGLDCCITIPLTNKTMNFRININHCYQDITVGLESMYREYKLLDFAFGTFESFNLVGVGKMEYKIEDFIGERAYLMDISFSFCLETGSCEFTETIIQGVKFPKKKCTWDDTYRVKDFSLDQWSRERSIDTTQVYPAYYISELLQNLDLTRYFQSSQCSRSASPYDSPTNGWKKECSDTDVVAISTNPMTCRLKSDCAAISCCLDEDFISKTFEVFFEIDDCERKIYIGIEKLKFYIPLHDFEFGKNFISETFEVFFEIDDCERKIYIGIEKLKFYIPLHDFEFDKWHEFSLVKTIRIRYNIYDLWSEGVYMVSLEISSCWEMYSSCAWTQSVLDYARFKKQTCASQIAYQSTGFSLTTWATSNSIDKDAMNETDLTRLFDELDVAWYLKNTCDYEMSPFIANGWNNTCGSTINNLPVLSSGTSCYISDVCTDVRCCVSVPFLGNHTFDFSLNLYGCNQYMEISLENYKEQFMLRDYTFGQEDYLWIKGVFRLKYTIDDLADQNLYRVSVMFEVCTTNGAPCQYSLTVMDSVELPRSSCLPQWGYGYAEVGFTKEQWKTSRGLTDDATLTSWQIAKLLEETEVALYQNIPRCNHTIGDYQGSIDGWVNNCTLGVSPGVLDGDIVCLIGSKCSEVSCCVNDPETRSDFNVYLSLDPCQFTLLIGVEKYSYEVSLIGFDFERSYELDLGGIYKVR
;
A
#
# COMPACT_ATOMS: atom_id res chain seq x y z
N MET A 1 17.76 38.55 25.71
CA MET A 1 17.83 39.24 27.02
C MET A 1 18.21 38.19 28.08
N ILE A 2 18.88 38.53 29.19
CA ILE A 2 19.43 37.54 30.13
C ILE A 2 18.62 37.44 31.42
N MET A 3 18.11 36.25 31.75
CA MET A 3 17.77 35.73 33.09
C MET A 3 17.27 34.27 32.96
N SER A 4 17.36 33.39 33.97
CA SER A 4 18.58 32.83 34.60
C SER A 4 18.20 31.68 35.54
N LYS A 5 18.72 30.46 35.30
CA LYS A 5 18.72 29.29 36.22
C LYS A 5 17.40 28.89 36.90
N GLN A 6 16.99 27.64 36.67
CA GLN A 6 17.39 26.60 37.62
C GLN A 6 17.59 25.24 36.92
N VAL A 7 18.58 24.48 37.38
CA VAL A 7 18.82 23.10 36.95
C VAL A 7 18.19 22.18 37.99
N ASN A 8 17.39 21.22 37.54
CA ASN A 8 17.08 19.97 38.24
C ASN A 8 17.18 18.83 37.22
N ASN A 9 17.61 17.66 37.68
CA ASN A 9 18.07 16.55 36.85
C ASN A 9 17.05 16.14 35.77
N CYS A 10 17.44 16.26 34.49
CA CYS A 10 17.06 15.25 33.51
C CYS A 10 18.06 14.10 33.66
N PRO A 11 17.64 12.87 34.02
CA PRO A 11 18.43 11.70 33.70
C PRO A 11 18.42 11.56 32.18
N CYS A 12 19.58 11.37 31.55
CA CYS A 12 19.61 10.94 30.16
C CYS A 12 18.99 9.54 30.09
N PRO A 13 17.97 9.28 29.25
CA PRO A 13 17.54 7.92 28.96
C PRO A 13 18.72 7.13 28.38
N ASP A 14 18.87 5.88 28.79
CA ASP A 14 20.02 5.07 28.40
C ASP A 14 20.05 4.76 26.90
N LYS A 15 21.26 4.50 26.39
CA LYS A 15 21.49 4.21 24.96
C LYS A 15 20.80 2.91 24.56
N TYR A 16 19.71 3.00 23.81
CA TYR A 16 19.13 1.81 23.17
C TYR A 16 20.01 1.36 22.00
N SER A 17 20.36 0.08 22.00
CA SER A 17 20.88 -0.59 20.81
C SER A 17 19.69 -0.97 19.94
N PRO A 18 19.69 -0.67 18.63
CA PRO A 18 18.77 -1.34 17.72
C PRO A 18 19.08 -2.86 17.76
N THR A 19 18.04 -3.68 17.63
CA THR A 19 18.22 -5.07 17.17
C THR A 19 18.40 -5.09 15.64
N LYS A 20 18.29 -6.23 14.94
CA LYS A 20 18.70 -6.33 13.51
C LYS A 20 17.54 -6.57 12.54
N ARG A 21 17.55 -5.83 11.41
CA ARG A 21 16.63 -5.97 10.26
C ARG A 21 16.48 -7.44 9.84
N THR A 22 15.25 -7.86 9.54
CA THR A 22 14.96 -9.10 8.82
C THR A 22 15.47 -8.98 7.38
N CYS A 23 16.48 -9.78 7.03
CA CYS A 23 17.05 -9.77 5.68
C CYS A 23 16.03 -10.27 4.64
N GLU A 24 16.16 -9.78 3.40
CA GLU A 24 15.44 -10.37 2.26
C GLU A 24 15.91 -11.81 2.03
N TRP A 25 14.95 -12.68 1.71
CA TRP A 25 15.20 -14.12 1.57
C TRP A 25 16.02 -14.42 0.30
N LYS A 26 15.92 -13.54 -0.70
CA LYS A 26 16.74 -13.54 -1.92
C LYS A 26 18.00 -12.70 -1.71
N ASN A 27 19.10 -13.31 -1.28
CA ASN A 27 20.41 -12.70 -1.44
C ASN A 27 20.92 -13.13 -2.82
N ASP A 28 21.04 -12.20 -3.76
CA ASP A 28 21.59 -12.46 -5.09
C ASP A 28 23.13 -12.40 -5.10
N TYR A 29 23.76 -12.69 -6.22
CA TYR A 29 25.21 -12.60 -6.38
C TYR A 29 25.72 -11.17 -6.09
N VAL A 30 26.79 -11.06 -5.31
CA VAL A 30 27.46 -9.77 -5.00
C VAL A 30 28.05 -9.10 -6.25
N GLN A 31 28.17 -9.81 -7.37
CA GLN A 31 28.30 -9.22 -8.70
C GLN A 31 27.18 -9.72 -9.61
N ALA A 32 26.39 -8.80 -10.17
CA ALA A 32 25.31 -9.13 -11.10
C ALA A 32 25.80 -9.79 -12.41
N ASP A 33 27.08 -9.66 -12.75
CA ASP A 33 27.75 -10.28 -13.90
C ASP A 33 28.60 -11.52 -13.54
N PHE A 34 28.40 -12.13 -12.36
CA PHE A 34 29.18 -13.29 -11.95
C PHE A 34 29.02 -14.49 -12.90
N SER A 35 30.16 -14.95 -13.44
CA SER A 35 30.25 -16.17 -14.23
C SER A 35 31.29 -17.12 -13.66
N PHE A 36 30.90 -18.37 -13.37
CA PHE A 36 31.84 -19.41 -12.95
C PHE A 36 32.75 -19.83 -14.10
N LEU A 37 32.25 -19.89 -15.34
CA LEU A 37 33.12 -20.03 -16.52
C LEU A 37 34.08 -18.84 -16.65
N GLY A 38 33.64 -17.61 -16.37
CA GLY A 38 34.50 -16.43 -16.30
C GLY A 38 35.63 -16.59 -15.26
N PHE A 39 35.28 -16.99 -14.03
CA PHE A 39 36.23 -17.25 -12.95
C PHE A 39 37.25 -18.34 -13.30
N LEU A 40 36.82 -19.47 -13.88
CA LEU A 40 37.72 -20.55 -14.31
C LEU A 40 38.73 -20.04 -15.36
N ASN A 41 38.28 -19.24 -16.33
CA ASN A 41 39.16 -18.62 -17.32
C ASN A 41 40.13 -17.61 -16.70
N GLU A 42 39.68 -16.78 -15.75
CA GLU A 42 40.50 -15.80 -15.03
C GLU A 42 41.64 -16.48 -14.23
N LYS A 43 41.34 -17.62 -13.57
CA LYS A 43 42.32 -18.39 -12.80
C LYS A 43 43.12 -19.40 -13.65
N GLY A 44 42.84 -19.54 -14.95
CA GLY A 44 43.53 -20.47 -15.85
C GLY A 44 43.21 -21.95 -15.60
N ILE A 45 42.02 -22.26 -15.09
CA ILE A 45 41.55 -23.60 -14.71
C ILE A 45 40.74 -24.21 -15.86
N GLY A 46 40.95 -25.49 -16.19
CA GLY A 46 40.16 -26.17 -17.22
C GLY A 46 38.71 -26.40 -16.78
N VAL A 47 37.77 -26.30 -17.73
CA VAL A 47 36.31 -26.41 -17.49
C VAL A 47 35.91 -27.74 -16.80
N ASN A 48 36.70 -28.79 -16.96
CA ASN A 48 36.49 -30.11 -16.33
C ASN A 48 37.40 -30.38 -15.11
N ASP A 49 38.35 -29.49 -14.80
CA ASP A 49 39.28 -29.70 -13.69
C ASP A 49 38.61 -29.43 -12.34
N ASN A 50 39.10 -30.04 -11.27
CA ASN A 50 38.64 -29.78 -9.91
C ASN A 50 39.44 -28.63 -9.29
N LEU A 51 38.79 -27.80 -8.48
CA LEU A 51 39.44 -26.70 -7.76
C LEU A 51 40.39 -27.24 -6.68
N ASP A 52 41.59 -26.67 -6.58
CA ASP A 52 42.45 -26.83 -5.40
C ASP A 52 41.94 -25.98 -4.21
N THR A 53 42.50 -26.19 -3.02
CA THR A 53 42.08 -25.50 -1.79
C THR A 53 42.14 -23.96 -1.88
N ASN A 54 43.13 -23.41 -2.59
CA ASN A 54 43.28 -21.96 -2.73
C ASN A 54 42.29 -21.41 -3.78
N GLN A 55 42.11 -22.15 -4.88
CA GLN A 55 41.13 -21.83 -5.91
C GLN A 55 39.70 -21.86 -5.37
N LEU A 56 39.38 -22.86 -4.54
CA LEU A 56 38.09 -23.00 -3.86
C LEU A 56 37.86 -21.87 -2.84
N SER A 57 38.86 -21.49 -2.04
CA SER A 57 38.76 -20.34 -1.15
C SER A 57 38.52 -19.03 -1.92
N ALA A 58 39.25 -18.80 -3.01
CA ALA A 58 39.07 -17.61 -3.84
C ALA A 58 37.69 -17.56 -4.53
N LEU A 59 37.08 -18.72 -4.83
CA LEU A 59 35.70 -18.79 -5.33
C LEU A 59 34.69 -18.45 -4.23
N ILE A 60 34.86 -19.03 -3.04
CA ILE A 60 34.00 -18.79 -1.87
C ILE A 60 34.04 -17.31 -1.44
N GLU A 61 35.22 -16.69 -1.49
CA GLU A 61 35.41 -15.24 -1.28
C GLU A 61 34.71 -14.41 -2.37
N ARG A 62 34.88 -14.77 -3.66
CA ARG A 62 34.26 -14.06 -4.79
C ARG A 62 32.72 -14.14 -4.81
N LEU A 63 32.17 -15.23 -4.26
CA LEU A 63 30.72 -15.45 -4.06
C LEU A 63 30.18 -14.87 -2.73
N ALA A 64 31.05 -14.43 -1.82
CA ALA A 64 30.72 -13.98 -0.46
C ALA A 64 30.00 -15.00 0.46
N ILE A 65 29.82 -16.26 0.04
CA ILE A 65 29.10 -17.30 0.81
C ILE A 65 29.87 -17.80 2.05
N GLY A 66 31.14 -17.42 2.24
CA GLY A 66 32.06 -18.05 3.18
C GLY A 66 31.60 -18.11 4.63
N ASP A 67 31.09 -17.00 5.19
CA ASP A 67 30.64 -16.92 6.59
C ASP A 67 29.36 -17.72 6.86
N PHE A 68 28.62 -18.07 5.81
CA PHE A 68 27.33 -18.75 5.86
C PHE A 68 27.44 -20.28 5.76
N LEU A 69 28.62 -20.82 5.40
CA LEU A 69 28.82 -22.27 5.25
C LEU A 69 28.91 -22.98 6.61
N MET A 70 28.36 -24.19 6.72
CA MET A 70 28.44 -25.01 7.92
C MET A 70 29.88 -25.49 8.20
N ASP A 71 30.27 -25.48 9.48
CA ASP A 71 31.61 -25.89 9.92
C ASP A 71 31.87 -27.40 9.68
N THR A 72 30.80 -28.19 9.65
CA THR A 72 30.79 -29.59 9.22
C THR A 72 29.64 -29.76 8.24
N GLN A 73 29.95 -30.16 7.01
CA GLN A 73 28.96 -30.32 5.93
C GLN A 73 28.13 -31.60 6.14
N CYS A 74 26.88 -31.56 5.68
CA CYS A 74 25.99 -32.72 5.68
C CYS A 74 26.49 -33.86 4.77
N SER A 75 26.03 -35.09 5.03
CA SER A 75 26.42 -36.27 4.24
C SER A 75 25.32 -37.35 4.24
N SER A 76 25.14 -38.03 3.11
CA SER A 76 24.25 -39.19 2.95
C SER A 76 24.66 -40.40 3.80
N SER A 77 25.91 -40.46 4.28
CA SER A 77 26.37 -41.49 5.20
C SER A 77 26.18 -41.13 6.68
N ALA A 78 25.66 -39.94 7.00
CA ALA A 78 25.46 -39.44 8.35
C ALA A 78 23.97 -39.32 8.71
N SER A 79 23.64 -39.34 9.99
CA SER A 79 22.28 -39.05 10.48
C SER A 79 21.92 -37.58 10.14
N PRO A 80 20.67 -37.26 9.75
CA PRO A 80 19.48 -38.13 9.65
C PRO A 80 19.35 -38.91 8.32
N TYR A 81 20.26 -38.73 7.36
CA TYR A 81 20.17 -39.27 6.00
C TYR A 81 20.67 -40.72 5.85
N SER A 82 21.44 -41.21 6.81
CA SER A 82 22.08 -42.54 6.77
C SER A 82 21.06 -43.67 6.67
N GLY A 83 21.16 -44.49 5.63
CA GLY A 83 20.25 -45.62 5.37
C GLY A 83 19.02 -45.26 4.53
N HIS A 84 19.03 -44.11 3.85
CA HIS A 84 17.94 -43.68 2.95
C HIS A 84 17.53 -44.72 1.90
N SER A 85 16.25 -44.72 1.54
CA SER A 85 15.69 -45.46 0.40
C SER A 85 15.16 -44.47 -0.64
N ASN A 86 15.54 -44.61 -1.90
CA ASN A 86 15.16 -43.71 -3.00
C ASN A 86 15.41 -42.20 -2.71
N GLY A 87 16.44 -41.90 -1.91
CA GLY A 87 16.80 -40.56 -1.48
C GLY A 87 16.20 -40.10 -0.15
N TRP A 88 15.27 -40.87 0.46
CA TRP A 88 14.57 -40.47 1.70
C TRP A 88 14.90 -41.35 2.90
N THR A 89 15.03 -40.72 4.07
CA THR A 89 14.64 -41.31 5.36
C THR A 89 13.32 -40.64 5.81
N ASN A 90 12.48 -41.36 6.56
CA ASN A 90 11.23 -40.82 7.07
C ASN A 90 11.12 -41.07 8.59
N SER A 91 11.02 -40.00 9.35
CA SER A 91 10.88 -39.99 10.81
C SER A 91 9.43 -39.73 11.27
N CYS A 92 8.52 -39.35 10.35
CA CYS A 92 7.11 -39.06 10.64
C CYS A 92 6.36 -40.31 11.13
N GLY A 93 5.60 -40.16 12.21
CA GLY A 93 4.79 -41.23 12.79
C GLY A 93 3.41 -41.44 12.14
N GLN A 94 3.02 -40.59 11.19
CA GLN A 94 1.71 -40.60 10.54
C GLN A 94 1.73 -41.35 9.18
N SER A 95 0.54 -41.72 8.68
CA SER A 95 0.38 -42.35 7.37
C SER A 95 0.49 -41.31 6.26
N MET A 96 1.59 -41.32 5.50
CA MET A 96 1.84 -40.41 4.38
C MET A 96 1.55 -41.06 3.02
N ALA A 97 1.52 -40.24 1.97
CA ALA A 97 1.61 -40.71 0.59
C ALA A 97 2.97 -41.39 0.29
N THR A 98 3.13 -41.95 -0.92
CA THR A 98 4.43 -42.51 -1.33
C THR A 98 5.37 -41.38 -1.72
N LEU A 99 6.50 -41.25 -1.01
CA LEU A 99 7.52 -40.23 -1.28
C LEU A 99 8.13 -40.39 -2.69
N PRO A 100 8.45 -39.27 -3.38
CA PRO A 100 9.07 -39.29 -4.71
C PRO A 100 10.50 -39.85 -4.66
N THR A 101 11.03 -40.33 -5.79
CA THR A 101 12.43 -40.80 -5.86
C THR A 101 13.35 -39.63 -6.20
N LEU A 102 14.30 -39.32 -5.32
CA LEU A 102 15.27 -38.24 -5.51
C LEU A 102 16.59 -38.73 -6.12
N SER A 103 17.28 -37.83 -6.81
CA SER A 103 18.63 -38.04 -7.35
C SER A 103 19.42 -36.74 -7.26
N GLY A 104 20.61 -36.77 -6.66
CA GLY A 104 21.46 -35.58 -6.43
C GLY A 104 21.30 -34.93 -5.05
N ALA A 105 20.23 -35.24 -4.34
CA ALA A 105 20.00 -34.87 -2.94
C ALA A 105 19.56 -36.09 -2.11
N VAL A 106 19.70 -35.99 -0.79
CA VAL A 106 19.12 -36.94 0.18
C VAL A 106 18.38 -36.16 1.26
N CYS A 107 17.20 -36.62 1.66
CA CYS A 107 16.30 -35.86 2.52
C CYS A 107 15.73 -36.69 3.68
N ASN A 108 15.35 -36.02 4.76
CA ASN A 108 14.61 -36.57 5.89
C ASN A 108 13.29 -35.81 6.08
N VAL A 109 12.18 -36.53 6.18
CA VAL A 109 10.94 -35.98 6.76
C VAL A 109 11.04 -36.12 8.28
N GLY A 110 10.83 -35.02 8.99
CA GLY A 110 10.90 -34.93 10.46
C GLY A 110 9.80 -35.70 11.19
N SER A 111 9.98 -35.89 12.49
CA SER A 111 9.01 -36.59 13.35
C SER A 111 7.71 -35.82 13.61
N ASP A 112 7.74 -34.51 13.35
CA ASP A 112 6.57 -33.61 13.31
C ASP A 112 5.75 -33.76 12.01
N CYS A 113 6.25 -34.50 11.02
CA CYS A 113 5.68 -34.67 9.67
C CYS A 113 5.66 -33.40 8.80
N THR A 114 6.05 -32.25 9.35
CA THR A 114 6.00 -30.93 8.72
C THR A 114 7.37 -30.24 8.60
N THR A 115 8.43 -30.84 9.15
CA THR A 115 9.82 -30.47 8.84
C THR A 115 10.40 -31.37 7.74
N VAL A 116 11.16 -30.78 6.84
CA VAL A 116 11.86 -31.44 5.73
C VAL A 116 13.30 -30.94 5.71
N TYR A 117 14.25 -31.85 5.96
CA TYR A 117 15.69 -31.60 5.83
C TYR A 117 16.20 -32.22 4.53
N CYS A 118 17.09 -31.56 3.80
CA CYS A 118 17.72 -32.06 2.59
C CYS A 118 19.20 -31.69 2.53
N CYS A 119 20.06 -32.69 2.32
CA CYS A 119 21.47 -32.51 2.02
C CYS A 119 21.71 -32.54 0.50
N LEU A 120 22.27 -31.46 -0.03
CA LEU A 120 22.47 -31.20 -1.46
C LEU A 120 23.97 -31.11 -1.77
N SER A 121 24.46 -31.78 -2.82
CA SER A 121 25.91 -31.86 -3.10
C SER A 121 26.32 -31.24 -4.43
N ASP A 122 27.18 -30.20 -4.41
CA ASP A 122 27.91 -29.76 -5.60
C ASP A 122 29.21 -30.57 -5.78
N THR A 123 29.21 -31.43 -6.81
CA THR A 123 30.36 -32.28 -7.16
C THR A 123 31.52 -31.55 -7.83
N ARG A 124 31.31 -30.35 -8.41
CA ARG A 124 32.37 -29.55 -9.07
C ARG A 124 33.22 -28.76 -8.08
N ILE A 125 32.62 -28.28 -6.99
CA ILE A 125 33.36 -27.62 -5.89
C ILE A 125 33.61 -28.56 -4.69
N SER A 126 33.11 -29.80 -4.74
CA SER A 126 33.22 -30.81 -3.67
C SER A 126 32.70 -30.30 -2.32
N LYS A 127 31.49 -29.73 -2.33
CA LYS A 127 30.78 -29.24 -1.14
C LYS A 127 29.39 -29.83 -1.04
N SER A 128 28.91 -30.05 0.18
CA SER A 128 27.50 -30.28 0.47
C SER A 128 26.93 -29.14 1.31
N PHE A 129 25.67 -28.81 1.04
CA PHE A 129 24.88 -27.79 1.72
C PHE A 129 23.70 -28.47 2.41
N GLU A 130 23.49 -28.17 3.69
CA GLU A 130 22.29 -28.56 4.40
C GLU A 130 21.18 -27.55 4.14
N THR A 131 19.98 -28.03 3.85
CA THR A 131 18.81 -27.19 3.60
C THR A 131 17.63 -27.71 4.40
N PHE A 132 16.76 -26.82 4.88
CA PHE A 132 15.55 -27.25 5.59
C PHE A 132 14.39 -26.30 5.38
N VAL A 133 13.18 -26.85 5.47
CA VAL A 133 11.92 -26.10 5.67
C VAL A 133 11.17 -26.75 6.83
N LYS A 134 10.74 -25.95 7.81
CA LYS A 134 9.87 -26.37 8.92
C LYS A 134 8.61 -25.51 8.94
N PHE A 135 7.46 -26.17 8.89
CA PHE A 135 6.16 -25.57 9.25
C PHE A 135 5.79 -26.03 10.66
N ASP A 136 5.70 -25.11 11.60
CA ASP A 136 5.24 -25.37 12.96
C ASP A 136 3.80 -24.86 13.13
N PRO A 137 2.77 -25.75 13.04
CA PRO A 137 1.37 -25.33 13.17
C PRO A 137 0.99 -24.98 14.61
N CYS A 138 1.81 -25.33 15.61
CA CYS A 138 1.52 -25.10 17.02
C CYS A 138 2.09 -23.76 17.50
N LEU A 139 3.29 -23.41 17.00
CA LEU A 139 3.94 -22.12 17.19
C LEU A 139 3.65 -21.12 16.05
N PHE A 140 2.71 -21.42 15.15
CA PHE A 140 2.41 -20.60 13.95
C PHE A 140 3.68 -20.07 13.25
N LYS A 141 4.68 -20.93 13.01
CA LYS A 141 6.00 -20.49 12.54
C LYS A 141 6.50 -21.26 11.31
N LEU A 142 6.86 -20.53 10.26
CA LEU A 142 7.71 -21.03 9.17
C LEU A 142 9.18 -20.72 9.51
N SER A 143 10.04 -21.73 9.43
CA SER A 143 11.50 -21.57 9.51
C SER A 143 12.16 -22.26 8.33
N VAL A 144 13.13 -21.61 7.69
CA VAL A 144 13.81 -22.11 6.49
C VAL A 144 15.30 -21.80 6.56
N GLY A 145 16.15 -22.61 5.93
CA GLY A 145 17.58 -22.29 5.87
C GLY A 145 18.39 -23.05 4.83
N ILE A 146 19.58 -22.50 4.58
CA ILE A 146 20.67 -23.03 3.73
C ILE A 146 21.98 -22.85 4.51
N ASP A 147 22.59 -23.95 4.96
CA ASP A 147 23.68 -23.97 5.95
C ASP A 147 23.36 -23.04 7.16
N LYS A 148 24.18 -22.02 7.45
CA LYS A 148 23.98 -21.08 8.56
C LYS A 148 23.03 -19.92 8.21
N LEU A 149 22.65 -19.75 6.94
CA LEU A 149 21.69 -18.74 6.52
C LEU A 149 20.28 -19.24 6.85
N THR A 150 19.69 -18.75 7.94
CA THR A 150 18.35 -19.14 8.39
C THR A 150 17.40 -17.95 8.45
N PHE A 151 16.20 -18.13 7.91
CA PHE A 151 15.09 -17.19 8.02
C PHE A 151 13.95 -17.77 8.85
N SER A 152 13.06 -16.90 9.32
CA SER A 152 11.83 -17.27 10.00
C SER A 152 10.76 -16.21 9.75
N THR A 153 9.51 -16.64 9.60
CA THR A 153 8.33 -15.78 9.61
C THR A 153 7.19 -16.50 10.32
N LEU A 154 6.11 -15.78 10.65
CA LEU A 154 4.93 -16.37 11.26
C LEU A 154 3.94 -16.80 10.18
N LEU A 155 3.16 -17.85 10.43
CA LEU A 155 2.26 -18.47 9.45
C LEU A 155 1.00 -17.63 9.17
N PHE A 156 0.75 -16.59 9.97
CA PHE A 156 -0.24 -15.56 9.66
C PHE A 156 0.34 -14.40 8.82
N ASP A 157 1.67 -14.23 8.80
CA ASP A 157 2.40 -13.30 7.93
C ASP A 157 2.86 -13.97 6.61
N TYR A 158 2.47 -15.23 6.38
CA TYR A 158 2.89 -16.01 5.21
C TYR A 158 1.83 -16.02 4.11
N GLU A 159 2.20 -15.57 2.91
CA GLU A 159 1.31 -15.56 1.74
C GLU A 159 1.16 -16.97 1.13
N TRP A 160 0.16 -17.71 1.64
CA TRP A 160 -0.17 -19.05 1.15
C TRP A 160 -0.45 -19.09 -0.36
N GLY A 161 0.14 -20.06 -1.05
CA GLY A 161 0.00 -20.27 -2.49
C GLY A 161 0.98 -19.49 -3.36
N GLN A 162 1.78 -18.58 -2.80
CA GLN A 162 2.82 -17.84 -3.54
C GLN A 162 4.14 -18.63 -3.68
N LEU A 163 4.96 -18.22 -4.64
CA LEU A 163 6.33 -18.73 -4.77
C LEU A 163 7.24 -18.04 -3.76
N THR A 164 7.74 -18.82 -2.81
CA THR A 164 8.71 -18.42 -1.79
C THR A 164 10.10 -18.83 -2.24
N GLU A 165 11.05 -17.91 -2.22
CA GLU A 165 12.41 -18.14 -2.71
C GLU A 165 13.45 -17.75 -1.66
N VAL A 166 14.39 -18.66 -1.39
CA VAL A 166 15.53 -18.45 -0.49
C VAL A 166 16.82 -18.67 -1.27
N TRP A 167 17.66 -17.64 -1.36
CA TRP A 167 18.91 -17.69 -2.12
C TRP A 167 20.11 -17.39 -1.21
N LEU A 168 21.13 -18.23 -1.28
CA LEU A 168 22.46 -18.00 -0.72
C LEU A 168 23.36 -17.39 -1.81
N PHE A 169 23.35 -16.06 -1.91
CA PHE A 169 24.08 -15.24 -2.88
C PHE A 169 23.94 -15.74 -4.33
N GLY A 170 22.70 -16.00 -4.74
CA GLY A 170 22.32 -16.52 -6.06
C GLY A 170 22.78 -17.95 -6.38
N TYR A 171 23.71 -18.52 -5.60
CA TYR A 171 24.44 -19.75 -5.91
C TYR A 171 23.71 -21.02 -5.45
N VAL A 172 23.23 -21.09 -4.21
CA VAL A 172 22.28 -22.15 -3.77
C VAL A 172 20.90 -21.53 -3.66
N ARG A 173 19.89 -22.16 -4.26
CA ARG A 173 18.50 -21.66 -4.25
C ARG A 173 17.54 -22.73 -3.77
N MET A 174 16.53 -22.29 -3.04
CA MET A 174 15.36 -23.07 -2.66
C MET A 174 14.12 -22.32 -3.13
N GLU A 175 13.28 -23.00 -3.89
CA GLU A 175 12.00 -22.51 -4.41
C GLU A 175 10.91 -23.38 -3.80
N PHE A 176 9.90 -22.80 -3.15
CA PHE A 176 8.76 -23.58 -2.63
C PHE A 176 7.46 -22.78 -2.60
N THR A 177 6.35 -23.50 -2.64
CA THR A 177 5.00 -22.94 -2.50
C THR A 177 4.21 -23.85 -1.58
N VAL A 178 3.59 -23.28 -0.54
CA VAL A 178 2.68 -24.03 0.34
C VAL A 178 1.29 -23.44 0.31
N ARG A 179 0.30 -24.31 0.14
CA ARG A 179 -1.12 -24.03 0.32
C ARG A 179 -1.60 -24.72 1.60
N ASP A 180 -2.25 -23.97 2.47
CA ASP A 180 -2.83 -24.51 3.69
C ASP A 180 -4.16 -25.23 3.37
N LEU A 181 -4.29 -26.51 3.72
CA LEU A 181 -5.55 -27.27 3.65
C LEU A 181 -6.13 -27.50 5.05
N GLU A 182 -6.22 -26.44 5.87
CA GLU A 182 -6.69 -26.41 7.27
C GLU A 182 -7.94 -27.27 7.53
N ILE A 183 -8.90 -27.24 6.60
CA ILE A 183 -10.18 -27.95 6.73
C ILE A 183 -10.05 -29.46 6.44
N GLU A 184 -9.00 -29.89 5.74
CA GLU A 184 -8.61 -31.30 5.54
C GLU A 184 -7.51 -31.78 6.50
N GLY A 185 -6.70 -30.86 7.07
CA GLY A 185 -5.61 -31.16 8.00
C GLY A 185 -4.24 -31.38 7.35
N ASP A 186 -4.05 -30.93 6.11
CA ASP A 186 -2.79 -31.09 5.34
C ASP A 186 -2.13 -29.73 5.02
N TYR A 187 -0.84 -29.76 4.68
CA TYR A 187 -0.17 -28.76 3.84
C TYR A 187 0.08 -29.34 2.46
N LEU A 188 -0.30 -28.62 1.40
CA LEU A 188 0.00 -28.99 0.01
C LEU A 188 1.25 -28.21 -0.44
N ILE A 189 2.35 -28.94 -0.66
CA ILE A 189 3.69 -28.38 -0.87
C ILE A 189 4.23 -28.72 -2.26
N ASP A 190 4.71 -27.68 -2.93
CA ASP A 190 5.64 -27.73 -4.05
C ASP A 190 7.02 -27.29 -3.52
N MET A 191 8.09 -28.02 -3.81
CA MET A 191 9.44 -27.69 -3.32
C MET A 191 10.52 -28.14 -4.31
N LYS A 192 11.50 -27.27 -4.54
CA LYS A 192 12.62 -27.47 -5.46
C LYS A 192 13.91 -26.88 -4.87
N LEU A 193 15.03 -27.55 -5.16
CA LEU A 193 16.39 -27.15 -4.78
C LEU A 193 17.29 -27.03 -6.00
N GLN A 194 18.13 -26.00 -6.05
CA GLN A 194 19.06 -25.75 -7.14
C GLN A 194 20.45 -25.35 -6.65
N ILE A 195 21.46 -25.62 -7.49
CA ILE A 195 22.77 -24.96 -7.44
C ILE A 195 23.03 -24.32 -8.80
N CYS A 196 22.97 -23.00 -8.84
CA CYS A 196 23.23 -22.17 -10.01
C CYS A 196 24.69 -21.69 -9.94
N ARG A 197 25.38 -21.53 -11.09
CA ARG A 197 26.82 -21.13 -11.11
C ARG A 197 27.13 -19.92 -11.98
N GLU A 198 26.13 -19.39 -12.67
CA GLU A 198 26.20 -18.16 -13.45
C GLU A 198 25.08 -17.24 -12.91
N SER A 199 25.22 -15.93 -13.04
CA SER A 199 24.20 -14.96 -12.61
C SER A 199 23.06 -14.78 -13.62
N ASP A 200 23.31 -15.02 -14.91
CA ASP A 200 22.28 -15.05 -15.95
C ASP A 200 21.35 -16.26 -15.76
N THR A 201 20.16 -15.98 -15.25
CA THR A 201 19.07 -16.95 -14.99
C THR A 201 18.29 -17.33 -16.23
N ASP A 202 18.30 -16.49 -17.26
CA ASP A 202 17.32 -16.51 -18.33
C ASP A 202 17.82 -17.31 -19.54
N THR A 203 19.15 -17.45 -19.69
CA THR A 203 19.78 -18.22 -20.78
C THR A 203 20.39 -19.54 -20.35
N THR A 204 20.78 -19.70 -19.08
CA THR A 204 21.64 -20.80 -18.61
C THR A 204 21.01 -21.64 -17.49
N PRO A 205 20.65 -22.91 -17.73
CA PRO A 205 20.13 -23.80 -16.67
C PRO A 205 21.11 -24.01 -15.51
N CYS A 206 20.59 -24.04 -14.28
CA CYS A 206 21.39 -24.28 -13.09
C CYS A 206 22.05 -25.67 -13.11
N GLY A 207 23.26 -25.77 -12.54
CA GLY A 207 24.11 -26.96 -12.60
C GLY A 207 23.61 -28.14 -11.76
N VAL A 208 22.69 -27.89 -10.84
CA VAL A 208 21.83 -28.87 -10.16
C VAL A 208 20.42 -28.26 -10.10
N ASP A 209 19.40 -29.05 -10.40
CA ASP A 209 17.98 -28.68 -10.32
C ASP A 209 17.19 -29.94 -9.94
N ILE A 210 16.55 -29.95 -8.77
CA ILE A 210 15.89 -31.13 -8.19
C ILE A 210 14.55 -30.71 -7.60
N VAL A 211 13.46 -31.25 -8.16
CA VAL A 211 12.13 -31.20 -7.53
C VAL A 211 12.11 -32.19 -6.35
N ILE A 212 11.91 -31.66 -5.15
CA ILE A 212 11.78 -32.42 -3.90
C ILE A 212 10.31 -32.83 -3.71
N PHE A 213 9.37 -31.93 -4.00
CA PHE A 213 7.94 -32.19 -4.02
C PHE A 213 7.26 -31.49 -5.21
N ASP A 214 6.34 -32.21 -5.86
CA ASP A 214 5.33 -31.70 -6.79
C ASP A 214 3.98 -32.03 -6.15
N LYS A 215 3.30 -31.00 -5.63
CA LYS A 215 1.94 -31.02 -5.04
C LYS A 215 1.74 -32.15 -4.03
N TYR A 216 2.72 -32.29 -3.13
CA TYR A 216 2.76 -33.34 -2.13
C TYR A 216 2.03 -32.91 -0.85
N ARG A 217 1.32 -33.83 -0.20
CA ARG A 217 0.60 -33.57 1.07
C ARG A 217 1.46 -33.95 2.28
N LEU A 218 1.78 -32.98 3.13
CA LEU A 218 2.31 -33.23 4.48
C LEU A 218 1.16 -33.10 5.50
N PRO A 219 0.86 -34.13 6.31
CA PRO A 219 -0.18 -34.03 7.32
C PRO A 219 0.26 -33.09 8.45
N LYS A 220 -0.64 -32.20 8.88
CA LYS A 220 -0.37 -31.30 10.01
C LYS A 220 -0.17 -32.09 11.32
N LEU A 221 0.66 -31.56 12.20
CA LEU A 221 0.78 -32.07 13.56
C LEU A 221 -0.46 -31.67 14.38
N SER A 222 -1.04 -32.62 15.12
CA SER A 222 -2.13 -32.33 16.06
C SER A 222 -1.56 -31.71 17.34
N CYS A 223 -1.65 -30.39 17.47
CA CYS A 223 -1.21 -29.64 18.64
C CYS A 223 -2.04 -29.96 19.89
N ASP A 224 -1.39 -30.15 21.04
CA ASP A 224 -2.06 -30.20 22.34
C ASP A 224 -2.21 -28.79 22.91
N TRP A 225 -3.37 -28.17 22.69
CA TRP A 225 -3.67 -26.83 23.21
C TRP A 225 -3.82 -26.76 24.74
N ASN A 226 -3.58 -27.86 25.46
CA ASN A 226 -3.52 -27.92 26.92
C ASN A 226 -2.07 -27.98 27.46
N SER A 227 -1.05 -27.92 26.59
CA SER A 227 0.36 -27.88 26.99
C SER A 227 0.67 -26.64 27.85
N GLY A 228 1.70 -26.77 28.69
CA GLY A 228 2.25 -25.64 29.45
C GLY A 228 3.18 -24.76 28.60
N LEU A 229 4.00 -23.96 29.29
CA LEU A 229 5.04 -23.12 28.71
C LEU A 229 6.10 -23.97 27.98
N ASP A 230 6.14 -23.89 26.66
CA ASP A 230 7.02 -24.71 25.79
C ASP A 230 8.24 -23.94 25.25
N THR A 231 8.38 -22.64 25.60
CA THR A 231 9.39 -21.73 25.01
C THR A 231 10.81 -21.87 25.58
N GLY A 232 11.04 -22.82 26.48
CA GLY A 232 12.29 -22.91 27.27
C GLY A 232 12.44 -21.83 28.34
N PHE A 233 11.44 -20.95 28.49
CA PHE A 233 11.32 -19.97 29.56
C PHE A 233 11.21 -20.68 30.93
N GLN A 234 12.10 -20.37 31.87
CA GLN A 234 12.25 -21.11 33.13
C GLN A 234 11.24 -20.71 34.23
N GLY A 235 10.15 -20.04 33.86
CA GLY A 235 9.16 -19.47 34.79
C GLY A 235 9.54 -18.07 35.29
N LEU A 236 8.54 -17.28 35.68
CA LEU A 236 8.71 -15.90 36.13
C LEU A 236 9.66 -15.80 37.32
N THR A 237 9.64 -16.76 38.24
CA THR A 237 10.48 -16.75 39.46
C THR A 237 11.96 -16.85 39.12
N ALA A 238 12.32 -17.69 38.14
CA ALA A 238 13.68 -17.77 37.62
C ALA A 238 14.03 -16.49 36.84
N TRP A 239 13.15 -16.06 35.92
CA TRP A 239 13.36 -14.88 35.09
C TRP A 239 13.62 -13.59 35.89
N LEU A 240 12.82 -13.34 36.94
CA LEU A 240 13.00 -12.21 37.85
C LEU A 240 14.37 -12.26 38.55
N THR A 241 14.80 -13.45 38.95
CA THR A 241 16.08 -13.67 39.62
C THR A 241 17.26 -13.41 38.68
N ASP A 242 17.24 -14.02 37.49
CA ASP A 242 18.33 -13.92 36.51
C ASP A 242 18.48 -12.50 35.94
N ASN A 243 17.36 -11.78 35.76
CA ASN A 243 17.36 -10.38 35.29
C ASN A 243 17.48 -9.35 36.43
N SER A 244 17.59 -9.79 37.69
CA SER A 244 17.65 -8.93 38.89
C SER A 244 16.44 -7.96 39.05
N VAL A 245 15.27 -8.37 38.55
CA VAL A 245 14.02 -7.59 38.61
C VAL A 245 13.25 -7.95 39.89
N THR A 246 12.75 -6.93 40.60
CA THR A 246 11.87 -7.15 41.75
C THR A 246 10.42 -7.24 41.28
N LYS A 247 9.68 -8.30 41.67
CA LYS A 247 8.27 -8.43 41.29
C LYS A 247 7.47 -7.22 41.80
N ALA A 248 6.85 -6.51 40.86
CA ALA A 248 5.98 -5.37 41.08
C ALA A 248 4.74 -5.53 40.20
N GLU A 249 3.63 -4.92 40.62
CA GLU A 249 2.39 -4.87 39.84
C GLU A 249 2.00 -3.40 39.59
N PRO A 250 2.18 -2.88 38.36
CA PRO A 250 2.85 -3.51 37.22
C PRO A 250 4.39 -3.49 37.31
N LEU A 251 5.03 -4.33 36.49
CA LEU A 251 6.44 -4.22 36.13
C LEU A 251 6.70 -2.96 35.27
N ARG A 252 7.95 -2.51 35.20
CA ARG A 252 8.30 -1.30 34.45
C ARG A 252 8.35 -1.60 32.95
N GLY A 253 8.02 -0.64 32.09
CA GLY A 253 7.95 -0.81 30.63
C GLY A 253 9.06 -1.68 29.99
N PRO A 254 10.35 -1.39 30.21
CA PRO A 254 11.45 -2.22 29.67
C PRO A 254 11.51 -3.64 30.24
N GLU A 255 11.15 -3.82 31.52
CA GLU A 255 11.06 -5.12 32.18
C GLU A 255 9.90 -5.94 31.58
N THR A 256 8.75 -5.31 31.36
CA THR A 256 7.59 -5.89 30.68
C THR A 256 7.92 -6.30 29.25
N SER A 257 8.49 -5.41 28.42
CA SER A 257 8.82 -5.75 27.02
C SER A 257 9.84 -6.89 26.95
N LYS A 258 10.84 -6.89 27.83
CA LYS A 258 11.79 -8.01 27.91
C LYS A 258 11.12 -9.31 28.40
N LEU A 259 10.20 -9.24 29.37
CA LEU A 259 9.46 -10.41 29.84
C LEU A 259 8.60 -11.02 28.73
N MET A 260 7.86 -10.23 27.95
CA MET A 260 7.07 -10.74 26.82
C MET A 260 7.95 -11.36 25.73
N SER A 261 9.15 -10.80 25.50
CA SER A 261 10.14 -11.33 24.56
C SER A 261 10.77 -12.64 25.05
N ASP A 262 11.21 -12.69 26.30
CA ASP A 262 11.89 -13.86 26.88
C ASP A 262 10.92 -15.02 27.17
N ALA A 263 9.66 -14.72 27.50
CA ALA A 263 8.58 -15.71 27.57
C ALA A 263 8.19 -16.25 26.18
N GLY A 264 8.63 -15.58 25.10
CA GLY A 264 8.43 -15.99 23.72
C GLY A 264 7.09 -15.58 23.11
N ILE A 265 6.31 -14.69 23.74
CA ILE A 265 4.97 -14.31 23.25
C ILE A 265 4.91 -12.96 22.53
N ALA A 266 5.94 -12.11 22.63
CA ALA A 266 5.93 -10.76 22.05
C ALA A 266 5.55 -10.73 20.55
N ALA A 267 6.05 -11.68 19.76
CA ALA A 267 5.82 -11.76 18.32
C ALA A 267 4.39 -12.15 17.90
N TYR A 268 3.53 -12.57 18.84
CA TYR A 268 2.14 -12.92 18.56
C TYR A 268 1.14 -11.86 19.04
N LEU A 269 1.57 -10.91 19.88
CA LEU A 269 0.73 -9.82 20.38
C LEU A 269 0.33 -8.89 19.22
N TYR A 270 -0.87 -8.33 19.23
CA TYR A 270 -1.21 -7.28 18.28
C TYR A 270 -0.40 -6.00 18.55
N GLU A 271 0.11 -5.38 17.48
CA GLU A 271 0.67 -4.03 17.49
C GLU A 271 -0.14 -3.14 16.50
N PRO A 272 -0.75 -2.04 16.96
CA PRO A 272 -0.93 -1.65 18.36
C PRO A 272 -1.81 -2.66 19.13
N GLN A 273 -1.59 -2.75 20.45
CA GLN A 273 -2.44 -3.58 21.30
C GLN A 273 -3.88 -3.05 21.32
N CYS A 274 -4.85 -3.91 21.65
CA CYS A 274 -6.24 -3.48 21.75
C CYS A 274 -6.41 -2.35 22.78
N ASP A 275 -7.13 -1.29 22.41
CA ASP A 275 -7.44 -0.16 23.28
C ASP A 275 -8.85 -0.31 23.87
N GLN A 276 -8.95 -0.32 25.19
CA GLN A 276 -10.23 -0.42 25.91
C GLN A 276 -11.12 0.84 25.79
N GLN A 277 -10.54 1.98 25.40
CA GLN A 277 -11.26 3.24 25.15
C GLN A 277 -11.61 3.45 23.66
N GLY A 278 -11.06 2.61 22.78
CA GLY A 278 -11.17 2.71 21.33
C GLY A 278 -12.60 2.61 20.82
N SER A 279 -12.83 3.10 19.60
CA SER A 279 -14.16 3.16 18.95
C SER A 279 -14.89 1.80 18.94
N THR A 280 -14.15 0.70 18.81
CA THR A 280 -14.61 -0.69 18.91
C THR A 280 -15.39 -0.99 20.19
N TYR A 281 -14.94 -0.48 21.35
CA TYR A 281 -15.53 -0.76 22.67
C TYR A 281 -16.21 0.47 23.31
N SER A 282 -16.06 1.65 22.71
CA SER A 282 -16.71 2.89 23.14
C SER A 282 -18.24 2.75 23.20
N GLY A 283 -18.87 3.37 24.21
CA GLY A 283 -20.32 3.26 24.43
C GLY A 283 -20.81 1.94 25.02
N ASN A 284 -19.91 1.06 25.50
CA ASN A 284 -20.28 -0.14 26.24
C ASN A 284 -21.11 0.15 27.51
N VAL A 285 -21.94 -0.81 27.90
CA VAL A 285 -22.73 -0.77 29.14
C VAL A 285 -22.34 -1.97 30.00
N GLY A 286 -21.69 -1.73 31.14
CA GLY A 286 -21.19 -2.80 32.00
C GLY A 286 -20.02 -3.59 31.41
N GLY A 287 -19.23 -2.99 30.52
CA GLY A 287 -18.11 -3.63 29.84
C GLY A 287 -18.45 -4.20 28.45
N VAL A 288 -19.72 -4.40 28.11
CA VAL A 288 -20.12 -4.91 26.78
C VAL A 288 -20.77 -3.84 25.91
N LYS A 289 -20.23 -3.67 24.70
CA LYS A 289 -20.88 -2.97 23.58
C LYS A 289 -21.65 -4.00 22.75
N ASN A 290 -22.87 -3.66 22.32
CA ASN A 290 -23.73 -4.58 21.58
C ASN A 290 -24.22 -3.94 20.28
N ASP A 291 -23.41 -4.05 19.23
CA ASP A 291 -23.69 -3.46 17.92
C ASP A 291 -24.58 -4.35 17.03
N CYS A 292 -24.90 -5.58 17.47
CA CYS A 292 -25.58 -6.59 16.65
C CYS A 292 -27.10 -6.40 16.44
N GLY A 293 -27.69 -5.35 17.02
CA GLY A 293 -29.10 -5.01 16.88
C GLY A 293 -30.10 -5.96 17.57
N MET A 294 -29.64 -7.09 18.12
CA MET A 294 -30.43 -8.01 18.93
C MET A 294 -30.13 -7.84 20.42
N PRO A 295 -31.08 -8.05 21.34
CA PRO A 295 -30.84 -7.91 22.78
C PRO A 295 -29.97 -9.07 23.31
N VAL A 296 -28.70 -8.78 23.62
CA VAL A 296 -27.79 -9.69 24.32
C VAL A 296 -27.68 -9.24 25.78
N SER A 297 -27.98 -10.14 26.72
CA SER A 297 -28.00 -9.84 28.16
C SER A 297 -26.74 -10.35 28.84
N VAL A 298 -25.60 -9.70 28.60
CA VAL A 298 -24.34 -10.02 29.29
C VAL A 298 -24.34 -9.41 30.71
N PRO A 299 -23.83 -10.11 31.73
CA PRO A 299 -23.53 -9.52 33.04
C PRO A 299 -22.53 -8.35 32.93
N VAL A 300 -22.39 -7.59 34.02
CA VAL A 300 -21.29 -6.62 34.15
C VAL A 300 -19.97 -7.40 34.20
N LEU A 301 -19.05 -7.10 33.28
CA LEU A 301 -17.75 -7.77 33.17
C LEU A 301 -16.81 -7.42 34.34
N PRO A 302 -15.75 -8.23 34.59
CA PRO A 302 -14.69 -7.87 35.52
C PRO A 302 -14.01 -6.54 35.16
N SER A 303 -13.47 -5.86 36.18
CA SER A 303 -12.75 -4.59 35.98
C SER A 303 -11.48 -4.80 35.16
N GLY A 304 -11.29 -4.01 34.10
CA GLY A 304 -10.18 -4.19 33.18
C GLY A 304 -10.50 -5.16 32.03
N VAL A 305 -11.77 -5.50 31.80
CA VAL A 305 -12.26 -6.18 30.60
C VAL A 305 -13.29 -5.31 29.89
N VAL A 306 -13.17 -5.15 28.57
CA VAL A 306 -14.25 -4.67 27.71
C VAL A 306 -14.42 -5.60 26.52
N CYS A 307 -15.64 -5.76 26.02
CA CYS A 307 -15.95 -6.59 24.86
C CYS A 307 -16.97 -5.92 23.93
N THR A 308 -17.00 -6.36 22.67
CA THR A 308 -18.04 -6.03 21.71
C THR A 308 -18.69 -7.29 21.15
N VAL A 309 -20.00 -7.22 20.86
CA VAL A 309 -20.74 -8.29 20.20
C VAL A 309 -20.82 -8.01 18.70
N SER A 310 -20.32 -8.94 17.88
CA SER A 310 -20.22 -8.82 16.42
C SER A 310 -21.55 -8.44 15.77
N THR A 311 -21.51 -7.39 14.94
CA THR A 311 -22.62 -6.91 14.09
C THR A 311 -23.22 -8.03 13.23
N ASP A 312 -22.37 -8.95 12.78
CA ASP A 312 -22.66 -9.78 11.61
C ASP A 312 -23.34 -11.08 12.01
N THR A 313 -22.83 -11.73 13.06
CA THR A 313 -23.31 -13.05 13.53
C THR A 313 -24.27 -12.97 14.73
N CYS A 314 -24.23 -11.89 15.51
CA CYS A 314 -24.85 -11.74 16.84
C CYS A 314 -24.31 -12.72 17.92
N THR A 315 -23.31 -13.53 17.57
CA THR A 315 -22.75 -14.61 18.38
C THR A 315 -21.23 -14.50 18.54
N GLY A 316 -20.59 -13.59 17.82
CA GLY A 316 -19.20 -13.21 18.04
C GLY A 316 -19.05 -12.33 19.25
N LEU A 317 -18.11 -12.67 20.13
CA LEU A 317 -17.64 -11.86 21.25
C LEU A 317 -16.14 -11.62 21.06
N ASP A 318 -15.77 -10.36 20.89
CA ASP A 318 -14.38 -9.90 20.78
C ASP A 318 -14.06 -9.03 22.00
N CYS A 319 -12.97 -9.29 22.69
CA CYS A 319 -12.67 -8.74 24.02
C CYS A 319 -11.24 -8.22 24.13
N CYS A 320 -11.08 -7.12 24.86
CA CYS A 320 -9.80 -6.56 25.26
C CYS A 320 -9.65 -6.58 26.78
N ILE A 321 -8.59 -7.20 27.30
CA ILE A 321 -8.35 -7.44 28.73
C ILE A 321 -7.00 -6.89 29.17
N THR A 322 -6.95 -6.20 30.31
CA THR A 322 -5.72 -5.61 30.86
C THR A 322 -5.06 -6.56 31.85
N ILE A 323 -3.80 -6.93 31.61
CA ILE A 323 -3.03 -7.85 32.45
C ILE A 323 -2.32 -7.06 33.58
N PRO A 324 -2.64 -7.29 34.87
CA PRO A 324 -2.13 -6.45 35.97
C PRO A 324 -0.60 -6.43 36.11
N LEU A 325 0.05 -7.59 35.94
CA LEU A 325 1.50 -7.74 36.07
C LEU A 325 2.30 -6.88 35.08
N THR A 326 1.78 -6.70 33.87
CA THR A 326 2.49 -6.04 32.77
C THR A 326 1.95 -4.66 32.43
N ASN A 327 0.73 -4.33 32.88
CA ASN A 327 -0.08 -3.18 32.41
C ASN A 327 -0.11 -3.09 30.87
N LYS A 328 -0.23 -4.26 30.23
CA LYS A 328 -0.43 -4.43 28.80
C LYS A 328 -1.83 -4.99 28.57
N THR A 329 -2.48 -4.56 27.50
CA THR A 329 -3.75 -5.14 27.07
C THR A 329 -3.50 -6.40 26.25
N MET A 330 -4.52 -7.26 26.16
CA MET A 330 -4.53 -8.44 25.31
C MET A 330 -5.91 -8.64 24.66
N ASN A 331 -5.94 -9.13 23.43
CA ASN A 331 -7.17 -9.49 22.73
C ASN A 331 -7.47 -10.99 22.82
N PHE A 332 -8.73 -11.33 23.05
CA PHE A 332 -9.27 -12.67 22.83
C PHE A 332 -10.64 -12.59 22.16
N ARG A 333 -10.93 -13.57 21.31
CA ARG A 333 -12.17 -13.58 20.51
C ARG A 333 -12.71 -14.98 20.30
N ILE A 334 -14.04 -15.07 20.23
CA ILE A 334 -14.76 -16.26 19.79
C ILE A 334 -15.92 -15.85 18.90
N ASN A 335 -16.11 -16.52 17.76
CA ASN A 335 -17.20 -16.24 16.83
C ASN A 335 -17.82 -17.55 16.34
N ILE A 336 -19.15 -17.62 16.29
CA ILE A 336 -19.92 -18.82 15.94
C ILE A 336 -20.84 -18.47 14.76
N ASN A 337 -20.35 -18.63 13.53
CA ASN A 337 -21.13 -18.29 12.35
C ASN A 337 -22.10 -19.41 11.98
N HIS A 338 -23.26 -19.44 12.66
CA HIS A 338 -24.28 -20.47 12.46
C HIS A 338 -24.92 -20.48 11.06
N CYS A 339 -24.68 -19.46 10.22
CA CYS A 339 -25.09 -19.48 8.82
C CYS A 339 -24.09 -20.25 7.97
N TYR A 340 -22.79 -20.01 8.18
CA TYR A 340 -21.69 -20.63 7.43
C TYR A 340 -21.06 -21.86 8.12
N GLN A 341 -21.63 -22.32 9.24
CA GLN A 341 -21.19 -23.52 9.96
C GLN A 341 -19.70 -23.51 10.37
N ASP A 342 -19.19 -22.33 10.75
CA ASP A 342 -17.83 -22.14 11.27
C ASP A 342 -17.84 -21.65 12.74
N ILE A 343 -16.76 -21.97 13.47
CA ILE A 343 -16.39 -21.32 14.73
C ILE A 343 -14.95 -20.84 14.58
N THR A 344 -14.69 -19.58 14.88
CA THR A 344 -13.33 -19.03 15.03
C THR A 344 -13.04 -18.78 16.50
N VAL A 345 -11.87 -19.18 16.98
CA VAL A 345 -11.33 -18.90 18.32
C VAL A 345 -9.98 -18.22 18.16
N GLY A 346 -9.66 -17.20 18.96
CA GLY A 346 -8.38 -16.51 18.87
C GLY A 346 -7.89 -15.85 20.16
N LEU A 347 -6.56 -15.70 20.22
CA LEU A 347 -5.76 -15.02 21.23
C LEU A 347 -4.69 -14.21 20.48
N GLU A 348 -4.80 -12.89 20.49
CA GLU A 348 -3.99 -12.01 19.63
C GLU A 348 -4.04 -12.47 18.15
N SER A 349 -2.88 -12.48 17.47
CA SER A 349 -2.72 -12.98 16.09
C SER A 349 -2.88 -14.50 15.95
N MET A 350 -2.82 -15.28 17.03
CA MET A 350 -3.09 -16.73 16.97
C MET A 350 -4.60 -17.00 16.94
N TYR A 351 -5.04 -17.83 16.00
CA TYR A 351 -6.44 -18.23 15.87
C TYR A 351 -6.57 -19.66 15.36
N ARG A 352 -7.77 -20.23 15.47
CA ARG A 352 -8.11 -21.56 14.96
C ARG A 352 -9.56 -21.61 14.50
N GLU A 353 -9.82 -22.31 13.40
CA GLU A 353 -11.18 -22.61 12.94
C GLU A 353 -11.63 -24.02 13.34
N TYR A 354 -12.95 -24.16 13.53
CA TYR A 354 -13.63 -25.45 13.71
C TYR A 354 -14.87 -25.54 12.81
N LYS A 355 -15.21 -26.77 12.41
CA LYS A 355 -16.47 -27.09 11.75
C LYS A 355 -17.58 -27.13 12.79
N LEU A 356 -18.52 -26.20 12.77
CA LEU A 356 -19.65 -26.14 13.71
C LEU A 356 -20.49 -27.44 13.68
N LEU A 357 -20.58 -28.06 12.51
CA LEU A 357 -21.29 -29.32 12.26
C LEU A 357 -20.68 -30.54 12.97
N ASP A 358 -19.37 -30.48 13.28
CA ASP A 358 -18.61 -31.57 13.91
C ASP A 358 -18.15 -31.17 15.34
N PHE A 359 -18.66 -30.06 15.89
CA PHE A 359 -18.23 -29.50 17.18
C PHE A 359 -18.89 -30.20 18.39
N ALA A 360 -18.11 -30.42 19.45
CA ALA A 360 -18.55 -31.05 20.70
C ALA A 360 -19.22 -30.02 21.64
N PHE A 361 -20.52 -29.79 21.47
CA PHE A 361 -21.27 -28.92 22.38
C PHE A 361 -21.32 -29.48 23.82
N GLY A 362 -21.10 -28.60 24.81
CA GLY A 362 -21.17 -28.93 26.23
C GLY A 362 -19.86 -29.40 26.87
N THR A 363 -18.76 -29.56 26.12
CA THR A 363 -17.42 -29.74 26.69
C THR A 363 -16.73 -28.40 26.93
N PHE A 364 -15.81 -28.36 27.90
CA PHE A 364 -14.84 -27.29 28.03
C PHE A 364 -13.64 -27.59 27.14
N GLU A 365 -13.35 -26.69 26.22
CA GLU A 365 -12.17 -26.68 25.37
C GLU A 365 -11.21 -25.57 25.84
N SER A 366 -9.94 -25.65 25.43
CA SER A 366 -9.00 -24.55 25.68
C SER A 366 -8.13 -24.22 24.48
N PHE A 367 -7.72 -22.96 24.40
CA PHE A 367 -6.80 -22.42 23.40
C PHE A 367 -5.76 -21.57 24.13
N ASN A 368 -4.49 -21.64 23.71
CA ASN A 368 -3.39 -20.98 24.41
C ASN A 368 -2.40 -20.28 23.47
N LEU A 369 -1.82 -19.21 24.00
CA LEU A 369 -0.76 -18.39 23.42
C LEU A 369 0.57 -18.85 24.04
N VAL A 370 1.12 -19.94 23.50
CA VAL A 370 2.40 -20.56 23.87
C VAL A 370 2.55 -20.86 25.39
N GLY A 371 1.46 -21.28 26.01
CA GLY A 371 1.34 -21.59 27.43
C GLY A 371 1.19 -20.38 28.36
N VAL A 372 1.33 -19.14 27.86
CA VAL A 372 1.23 -17.92 28.68
C VAL A 372 -0.20 -17.41 28.78
N GLY A 373 -0.80 -16.98 27.67
CA GLY A 373 -2.22 -16.62 27.63
C GLY A 373 -3.05 -17.87 27.42
N LYS A 374 -4.15 -18.05 28.15
CA LYS A 374 -5.06 -19.20 28.00
C LYS A 374 -6.50 -18.74 28.06
N MET A 375 -7.29 -19.11 27.05
CA MET A 375 -8.76 -19.01 27.09
C MET A 375 -9.35 -20.42 27.24
N GLU A 376 -10.23 -20.58 28.22
CA GLU A 376 -11.07 -21.77 28.40
C GLU A 376 -12.51 -21.40 28.09
N TYR A 377 -13.20 -22.22 27.30
CA TYR A 377 -14.55 -21.92 26.81
C TYR A 377 -15.42 -23.17 26.69
N LYS A 378 -16.73 -23.00 26.85
CA LYS A 378 -17.75 -24.02 26.58
C LYS A 378 -18.93 -23.38 25.85
N ILE A 379 -19.42 -24.08 24.81
CA ILE A 379 -20.57 -23.66 24.00
C ILE A 379 -21.65 -24.73 24.10
N GLU A 380 -22.91 -24.33 24.32
CA GLU A 380 -24.09 -25.20 24.25
C GLU A 380 -25.11 -24.64 23.25
N ASP A 381 -25.73 -25.49 22.42
CA ASP A 381 -26.73 -25.07 21.43
C ASP A 381 -28.16 -25.12 21.99
N PHE A 382 -28.76 -23.94 22.18
CA PHE A 382 -30.14 -23.77 22.63
C PHE A 382 -31.07 -23.59 21.41
N ILE A 383 -31.19 -24.64 20.59
CA ILE A 383 -31.95 -24.67 19.32
C ILE A 383 -33.36 -24.09 19.48
N GLY A 384 -34.09 -24.49 20.54
CA GLY A 384 -35.46 -24.06 20.81
C GLY A 384 -35.62 -22.57 21.16
N GLU A 385 -34.57 -21.93 21.69
CA GLU A 385 -34.53 -20.48 21.94
C GLU A 385 -33.84 -19.70 20.81
N ARG A 386 -33.34 -20.40 19.77
CA ARG A 386 -32.45 -19.86 18.74
C ARG A 386 -31.27 -19.10 19.35
N ALA A 387 -30.55 -19.71 20.29
CA ALA A 387 -29.38 -19.10 20.94
C ALA A 387 -28.23 -20.11 21.11
N TYR A 388 -27.04 -19.59 21.39
CA TYR A 388 -25.96 -20.35 22.04
C TYR A 388 -25.80 -19.88 23.48
N LEU A 389 -25.51 -20.80 24.39
CA LEU A 389 -25.07 -20.48 25.75
C LEU A 389 -23.53 -20.58 25.77
N MET A 390 -22.85 -19.56 26.31
CA MET A 390 -21.39 -19.56 26.42
C MET A 390 -20.91 -19.30 27.85
N ASP A 391 -19.92 -20.08 28.25
CA ASP A 391 -19.03 -19.85 29.40
C ASP A 391 -17.62 -19.56 28.86
N ILE A 392 -16.94 -18.52 29.35
CA ILE A 392 -15.57 -18.15 28.95
C ILE A 392 -14.78 -17.63 30.16
N SER A 393 -13.58 -18.14 30.35
CA SER A 393 -12.58 -17.63 31.31
C SER A 393 -11.22 -17.44 30.64
N PHE A 394 -10.47 -16.43 31.09
CA PHE A 394 -9.13 -16.08 30.61
C PHE A 394 -8.11 -16.20 31.74
N SER A 395 -6.92 -16.70 31.46
CA SER A 395 -5.78 -16.74 32.38
C SER A 395 -4.48 -16.31 31.73
N PHE A 396 -3.58 -15.72 32.52
CA PHE A 396 -2.22 -15.35 32.14
C PHE A 396 -1.24 -16.01 33.11
N CYS A 397 -0.43 -16.94 32.61
CA CYS A 397 0.31 -17.91 33.41
C CYS A 397 1.79 -17.92 33.01
N LEU A 398 2.66 -17.40 33.87
CA LEU A 398 4.12 -17.40 33.67
C LEU A 398 4.83 -18.44 34.56
N GLU A 399 4.09 -19.37 35.16
CA GLU A 399 4.59 -20.49 35.95
C GLU A 399 3.76 -21.75 35.66
N THR A 400 4.39 -22.93 35.74
CA THR A 400 3.67 -24.20 35.48
C THR A 400 2.69 -24.50 36.62
N GLY A 401 1.38 -24.46 36.33
CA GLY A 401 0.32 -24.74 37.29
C GLY A 401 -0.01 -23.59 38.24
N SER A 402 0.52 -22.38 38.00
CA SER A 402 0.13 -21.17 38.72
C SER A 402 0.00 -20.00 37.74
N CYS A 403 -1.15 -19.35 37.74
CA CYS A 403 -1.41 -18.19 36.90
C CYS A 403 -1.33 -16.91 37.74
N GLU A 404 -0.77 -15.86 37.15
CA GLU A 404 -0.62 -14.54 37.79
C GLU A 404 -1.94 -13.75 37.72
N PHE A 405 -2.79 -14.08 36.76
CA PHE A 405 -4.10 -13.51 36.58
C PHE A 405 -5.04 -14.59 36.00
N THR A 406 -6.27 -14.68 36.52
CA THR A 406 -7.33 -15.59 36.05
C THR A 406 -8.67 -14.96 36.34
N GLU A 407 -9.50 -14.75 35.32
CA GLU A 407 -10.82 -14.13 35.43
C GLU A 407 -11.90 -14.91 34.67
N THR A 408 -13.12 -14.91 35.22
CA THR A 408 -14.30 -15.43 34.53
C THR A 408 -14.99 -14.29 33.80
N ILE A 409 -14.96 -14.32 32.47
CA ILE A 409 -15.41 -13.21 31.61
C ILE A 409 -16.93 -13.25 31.48
N ILE A 410 -17.46 -14.42 31.09
CA ILE A 410 -18.90 -14.67 31.01
C ILE A 410 -19.21 -16.07 31.52
N GLN A 411 -20.36 -16.21 32.18
CA GLN A 411 -20.89 -17.49 32.64
C GLN A 411 -22.39 -17.57 32.35
N GLY A 412 -22.84 -18.62 31.67
CA GLY A 412 -24.23 -18.86 31.32
C GLY A 412 -24.87 -17.79 30.44
N VAL A 413 -24.11 -17.14 29.56
CA VAL A 413 -24.60 -16.00 28.77
C VAL A 413 -25.17 -16.47 27.43
N LYS A 414 -26.37 -15.99 27.08
CA LYS A 414 -27.09 -16.35 25.85
C LYS A 414 -26.83 -15.35 24.73
N PHE A 415 -26.34 -15.86 23.61
CA PHE A 415 -26.11 -15.12 22.37
C PHE A 415 -27.11 -15.56 21.28
N PRO A 416 -27.91 -14.65 20.71
CA PRO A 416 -28.98 -15.01 19.80
C PRO A 416 -28.47 -15.35 18.39
N LYS A 417 -29.03 -16.40 17.80
CA LYS A 417 -28.82 -16.75 16.39
C LYS A 417 -29.69 -15.83 15.51
N LYS A 418 -29.02 -14.96 14.76
CA LYS A 418 -29.59 -14.09 13.71
C LYS A 418 -30.47 -14.88 12.71
N LYS A 419 -31.17 -14.20 11.81
CA LYS A 419 -31.69 -14.85 10.60
C LYS A 419 -30.63 -14.73 9.50
N CYS A 420 -30.22 -15.86 8.93
CA CYS A 420 -29.35 -15.87 7.75
C CYS A 420 -30.08 -15.26 6.56
N THR A 421 -29.45 -14.30 5.89
CA THR A 421 -29.87 -13.85 4.57
C THR A 421 -29.09 -14.65 3.52
N TRP A 422 -29.76 -15.00 2.42
CA TRP A 422 -29.24 -15.86 1.35
C TRP A 422 -29.40 -15.14 0.01
N ASP A 423 -29.05 -13.86 0.00
CA ASP A 423 -29.27 -12.91 -1.08
C ASP A 423 -28.04 -12.79 -2.00
N ASP A 424 -28.15 -13.45 -3.17
CA ASP A 424 -27.40 -13.28 -4.43
C ASP A 424 -25.91 -12.88 -4.37
N THR A 425 -25.17 -13.33 -3.35
CA THR A 425 -23.72 -13.11 -3.23
C THR A 425 -22.99 -14.39 -2.81
N TYR A 426 -21.83 -14.62 -3.44
CA TYR A 426 -20.89 -15.68 -3.06
C TYR A 426 -20.14 -15.27 -1.77
N ARG A 427 -19.72 -16.25 -0.93
CA ARG A 427 -18.89 -15.97 0.29
C ARG A 427 -17.63 -15.17 -0.06
N VAL A 428 -17.03 -15.48 -1.21
CA VAL A 428 -16.01 -14.66 -1.87
C VAL A 428 -16.70 -13.78 -2.91
N LYS A 429 -16.80 -12.47 -2.64
CA LYS A 429 -17.31 -11.50 -3.61
C LYS A 429 -16.44 -11.50 -4.86
N ASP A 430 -17.09 -11.30 -6.02
CA ASP A 430 -16.44 -11.21 -7.33
C ASP A 430 -15.60 -12.44 -7.76
N PHE A 431 -15.85 -13.62 -7.14
CA PHE A 431 -15.17 -14.86 -7.49
C PHE A 431 -15.37 -15.26 -8.97
N SER A 432 -14.27 -15.68 -9.61
CA SER A 432 -14.27 -16.22 -10.98
C SER A 432 -13.39 -17.47 -11.08
N LEU A 433 -14.01 -18.61 -11.44
CA LEU A 433 -13.29 -19.87 -11.67
C LEU A 433 -12.25 -19.74 -12.80
N ASP A 434 -12.59 -19.00 -13.86
CA ASP A 434 -11.68 -18.72 -14.97
C ASP A 434 -10.43 -17.95 -14.53
N GLN A 435 -10.56 -17.06 -13.54
CA GLN A 435 -9.41 -16.37 -12.95
C GLN A 435 -8.62 -17.30 -12.04
N TRP A 436 -9.29 -17.96 -11.08
CA TRP A 436 -8.69 -18.90 -10.13
C TRP A 436 -7.83 -19.97 -10.81
N SER A 437 -8.29 -20.48 -11.96
CA SER A 437 -7.60 -21.48 -12.77
C SER A 437 -6.43 -20.92 -13.61
N ARG A 438 -6.52 -19.67 -14.09
CA ARG A 438 -5.41 -18.98 -14.76
C ARG A 438 -4.24 -18.71 -13.80
N GLU A 439 -4.55 -18.20 -12.61
CA GLU A 439 -3.57 -17.97 -11.53
C GLU A 439 -2.77 -19.23 -11.19
N ARG A 440 -3.43 -20.40 -11.25
CA ARG A 440 -2.85 -21.72 -10.96
C ARG A 440 -2.26 -22.43 -12.17
N SER A 441 -2.25 -21.80 -13.34
CA SER A 441 -1.83 -22.37 -14.63
C SER A 441 -2.48 -23.73 -14.94
N ILE A 442 -3.76 -23.89 -14.60
CA ILE A 442 -4.52 -25.13 -14.82
C ILE A 442 -4.97 -25.20 -16.28
N ASP A 443 -4.64 -26.31 -16.95
CA ASP A 443 -5.20 -26.64 -18.27
C ASP A 443 -6.70 -26.97 -18.13
N THR A 444 -7.55 -25.99 -18.43
CA THR A 444 -9.00 -26.10 -18.33
C THR A 444 -9.62 -27.05 -19.38
N THR A 445 -8.82 -27.65 -20.27
CA THR A 445 -9.28 -28.70 -21.19
C THR A 445 -9.24 -30.11 -20.59
N GLN A 446 -8.69 -30.26 -19.37
CA GLN A 446 -8.57 -31.54 -18.67
C GLN A 446 -9.44 -31.61 -17.40
N VAL A 447 -9.71 -32.82 -16.91
CA VAL A 447 -10.39 -33.04 -15.62
C VAL A 447 -9.46 -32.58 -14.51
N TYR A 448 -9.97 -31.77 -13.59
CA TYR A 448 -9.17 -31.14 -12.54
C TYR A 448 -8.63 -32.21 -11.57
N PRO A 449 -7.31 -32.28 -11.35
CA PRO A 449 -6.72 -33.15 -10.33
C PRO A 449 -7.34 -32.96 -8.93
N ALA A 450 -7.51 -34.06 -8.20
CA ALA A 450 -8.25 -34.07 -6.93
C ALA A 450 -7.74 -33.07 -5.88
N TYR A 451 -6.46 -32.73 -5.86
CA TYR A 451 -5.90 -31.71 -4.96
C TYR A 451 -6.35 -30.29 -5.31
N TYR A 452 -6.50 -29.95 -6.60
CA TYR A 452 -7.08 -28.65 -7.01
C TYR A 452 -8.58 -28.60 -6.71
N ILE A 453 -9.29 -29.74 -6.76
CA ILE A 453 -10.68 -29.81 -6.30
C ILE A 453 -10.77 -29.58 -4.78
N SER A 454 -9.89 -30.16 -3.96
CA SER A 454 -9.82 -29.85 -2.52
C SER A 454 -9.52 -28.35 -2.27
N GLU A 455 -8.53 -27.76 -2.96
CA GLU A 455 -8.21 -26.33 -2.83
C GLU A 455 -9.39 -25.45 -3.24
N LEU A 456 -10.03 -25.72 -4.39
CA LEU A 456 -11.18 -24.97 -4.88
C LEU A 456 -12.36 -25.04 -3.93
N LEU A 457 -12.67 -26.24 -3.41
CA LEU A 457 -13.75 -26.43 -2.45
C LEU A 457 -13.43 -25.81 -1.08
N GLN A 458 -12.16 -25.65 -0.70
CA GLN A 458 -11.80 -24.91 0.50
C GLN A 458 -11.86 -23.39 0.29
N ASN A 459 -11.39 -22.87 -0.85
CA ASN A 459 -11.47 -21.43 -1.18
C ASN A 459 -12.93 -20.96 -1.35
N LEU A 460 -13.83 -21.84 -1.78
CA LEU A 460 -15.28 -21.60 -1.82
C LEU A 460 -15.97 -21.96 -0.48
N ASP A 461 -15.22 -22.41 0.52
CA ASP A 461 -15.67 -22.86 1.85
C ASP A 461 -16.69 -24.02 1.84
N LEU A 462 -16.77 -24.77 0.75
CA LEU A 462 -17.69 -25.88 0.56
C LEU A 462 -17.26 -27.16 1.32
N THR A 463 -15.96 -27.35 1.56
CA THR A 463 -15.39 -28.57 2.15
C THR A 463 -15.99 -28.94 3.52
N ARG A 464 -16.50 -27.97 4.30
CA ARG A 464 -17.14 -28.23 5.60
C ARG A 464 -18.55 -28.82 5.52
N TYR A 465 -19.27 -28.68 4.40
CA TYR A 465 -20.65 -29.16 4.26
C TYR A 465 -20.78 -30.59 3.71
N PHE A 466 -19.77 -31.13 3.02
CA PHE A 466 -19.83 -32.49 2.46
C PHE A 466 -19.95 -33.56 3.57
N GLN A 467 -20.67 -34.65 3.27
CA GLN A 467 -20.70 -35.82 4.12
C GLN A 467 -19.36 -36.59 4.04
N SER A 468 -18.97 -37.24 5.15
CA SER A 468 -17.75 -38.06 5.22
C SER A 468 -17.81 -39.30 4.31
N SER A 469 -19.02 -39.78 4.01
CA SER A 469 -19.32 -40.70 2.92
C SER A 469 -20.25 -40.01 1.93
N GLN A 470 -19.80 -39.86 0.68
CA GLN A 470 -20.65 -39.38 -0.41
C GLN A 470 -21.83 -40.33 -0.64
N CYS A 471 -22.91 -39.82 -1.23
CA CYS A 471 -24.01 -40.68 -1.68
C CYS A 471 -23.57 -41.60 -2.83
N SER A 472 -24.46 -42.47 -3.33
CA SER A 472 -24.19 -43.21 -4.56
C SER A 472 -25.47 -43.68 -5.22
N ARG A 473 -25.65 -43.31 -6.49
CA ARG A 473 -26.79 -43.71 -7.33
C ARG A 473 -26.81 -45.20 -7.69
N SER A 474 -25.69 -45.89 -7.52
CA SER A 474 -25.53 -47.34 -7.79
C SER A 474 -25.62 -48.21 -6.54
N ALA A 475 -25.72 -47.60 -5.34
CA ALA A 475 -25.83 -48.29 -4.06
C ALA A 475 -27.11 -47.90 -3.29
N SER A 476 -27.44 -48.68 -2.27
CA SER A 476 -28.51 -48.32 -1.33
C SER A 476 -28.15 -47.01 -0.60
N PRO A 477 -29.07 -46.04 -0.44
CA PRO A 477 -30.51 -46.16 -0.64
C PRO A 477 -31.02 -45.80 -2.05
N TYR A 478 -30.19 -45.40 -3.01
CA TYR A 478 -30.64 -44.85 -4.30
C TYR A 478 -30.72 -45.87 -5.45
N ASP A 479 -30.20 -47.09 -5.26
CA ASP A 479 -30.20 -48.15 -6.26
C ASP A 479 -31.59 -48.53 -6.79
N SER A 480 -31.60 -49.12 -7.99
CA SER A 480 -32.80 -49.66 -8.65
C SER A 480 -33.94 -48.65 -8.95
N PRO A 481 -33.67 -47.42 -9.43
CA PRO A 481 -34.71 -46.42 -9.71
C PRO A 481 -35.52 -46.69 -10.99
N THR A 482 -36.75 -46.18 -11.03
CA THR A 482 -37.62 -46.13 -12.21
C THR A 482 -37.88 -44.66 -12.60
N ASN A 483 -37.55 -44.27 -13.83
CA ASN A 483 -37.68 -42.87 -14.33
C ASN A 483 -36.98 -41.81 -13.44
N GLY A 484 -35.84 -42.18 -12.85
CA GLY A 484 -35.09 -41.33 -11.90
C GLY A 484 -35.55 -41.46 -10.44
N TRP A 485 -36.63 -42.20 -10.16
CA TRP A 485 -37.25 -42.31 -8.85
C TRP A 485 -37.22 -43.72 -8.25
N LYS A 486 -36.75 -43.85 -7.02
CA LYS A 486 -37.01 -45.00 -6.15
C LYS A 486 -38.15 -44.66 -5.20
N LYS A 487 -39.25 -45.41 -5.23
CA LYS A 487 -40.42 -45.15 -4.38
C LYS A 487 -40.49 -46.15 -3.24
N GLU A 488 -40.40 -45.67 -2.01
CA GLU A 488 -40.60 -46.48 -0.80
C GLU A 488 -42.04 -46.37 -0.26
N CYS A 489 -42.87 -45.47 -0.82
CA CYS A 489 -44.29 -45.31 -0.52
C CYS A 489 -45.20 -45.49 -1.76
N SER A 490 -46.52 -45.51 -1.56
CA SER A 490 -47.53 -45.85 -2.58
C SER A 490 -48.25 -44.62 -3.16
N ASP A 491 -48.85 -44.76 -4.35
CA ASP A 491 -49.78 -43.82 -5.00
C ASP A 491 -49.35 -42.34 -5.05
N THR A 492 -48.14 -42.09 -5.55
CA THR A 492 -47.64 -40.74 -5.90
C THR A 492 -47.32 -40.61 -7.38
N ASP A 493 -47.93 -39.66 -8.07
CA ASP A 493 -47.53 -39.26 -9.43
C ASP A 493 -46.31 -38.35 -9.35
N VAL A 494 -45.17 -38.85 -9.84
CA VAL A 494 -43.90 -38.09 -9.90
C VAL A 494 -43.53 -37.85 -11.36
N VAL A 495 -43.07 -36.64 -11.66
CA VAL A 495 -42.58 -36.30 -13.00
C VAL A 495 -41.26 -37.04 -13.23
N ALA A 496 -41.10 -37.65 -14.40
CA ALA A 496 -39.86 -38.32 -14.78
C ALA A 496 -38.70 -37.31 -14.85
N ILE A 497 -37.59 -37.62 -14.17
CA ILE A 497 -36.41 -36.75 -14.18
C ILE A 497 -35.73 -36.88 -15.55
N SER A 498 -35.76 -35.82 -16.34
CA SER A 498 -35.33 -35.81 -17.74
C SER A 498 -33.98 -35.12 -18.00
N THR A 499 -33.39 -34.50 -16.97
CA THR A 499 -32.15 -33.72 -17.06
C THR A 499 -31.22 -34.02 -15.90
N ASN A 500 -29.92 -34.13 -16.20
CA ASN A 500 -28.78 -34.35 -15.31
C ASN A 500 -28.69 -35.73 -14.60
N PRO A 501 -27.47 -36.19 -14.27
CA PRO A 501 -27.23 -37.49 -13.65
C PRO A 501 -27.59 -37.50 -12.15
N MET A 502 -28.88 -37.50 -11.83
CA MET A 502 -29.38 -37.67 -10.47
C MET A 502 -30.27 -38.91 -10.29
N THR A 503 -30.48 -39.30 -9.05
CA THR A 503 -31.46 -40.32 -8.64
C THR A 503 -32.13 -39.90 -7.35
N CYS A 504 -33.45 -39.73 -7.37
CA CYS A 504 -34.24 -39.39 -6.19
C CYS A 504 -34.89 -40.63 -5.57
N ARG A 505 -34.99 -40.65 -4.24
CA ARG A 505 -35.88 -41.52 -3.48
C ARG A 505 -36.99 -40.70 -2.85
N LEU A 506 -38.18 -41.28 -2.82
CA LEU A 506 -39.31 -40.83 -2.00
C LEU A 506 -39.42 -41.81 -0.83
N LYS A 507 -39.22 -41.33 0.40
CA LYS A 507 -39.25 -42.16 1.62
C LYS A 507 -40.62 -42.79 1.85
N SER A 508 -40.67 -43.80 2.72
CA SER A 508 -41.89 -44.56 3.05
C SER A 508 -43.03 -43.74 3.66
N ASP A 509 -42.72 -42.55 4.19
CA ASP A 509 -43.67 -41.56 4.70
C ASP A 509 -44.43 -40.74 3.62
N CYS A 510 -43.98 -40.78 2.35
CA CYS A 510 -44.38 -39.87 1.26
C CYS A 510 -44.18 -38.35 1.51
N ALA A 511 -43.63 -37.94 2.65
CA ALA A 511 -43.42 -36.55 3.04
C ALA A 511 -41.98 -36.07 2.80
N ALA A 512 -41.04 -37.00 2.58
CA ALA A 512 -39.63 -36.72 2.35
C ALA A 512 -39.09 -37.25 1.01
N ILE A 513 -38.42 -36.37 0.29
CA ILE A 513 -37.64 -36.63 -0.93
C ILE A 513 -36.16 -36.45 -0.59
N SER A 514 -35.31 -37.38 -1.01
CA SER A 514 -33.85 -37.22 -0.97
C SER A 514 -33.24 -37.70 -2.28
N CYS A 515 -32.28 -36.97 -2.84
CA CYS A 515 -31.76 -37.17 -4.18
C CYS A 515 -30.23 -37.18 -4.13
N CYS A 516 -29.61 -38.21 -4.70
CA CYS A 516 -28.19 -38.23 -4.97
C CYS A 516 -27.94 -37.67 -6.37
N LEU A 517 -27.16 -36.59 -6.46
CA LEU A 517 -26.75 -35.94 -7.70
C LEU A 517 -25.27 -36.24 -7.94
N ASP A 518 -24.90 -36.58 -9.17
CA ASP A 518 -23.49 -36.60 -9.59
C ASP A 518 -23.12 -35.22 -10.14
N GLU A 519 -21.97 -34.68 -9.74
CA GLU A 519 -21.38 -33.46 -10.31
C GLU A 519 -20.01 -33.79 -10.91
N ASP A 520 -20.00 -33.92 -12.23
CA ASP A 520 -18.85 -34.42 -13.00
C ASP A 520 -17.62 -33.51 -12.85
N PHE A 521 -17.80 -32.19 -12.75
CA PHE A 521 -16.69 -31.22 -12.67
C PHE A 521 -15.79 -31.45 -11.46
N ILE A 522 -16.39 -31.64 -10.27
CA ILE A 522 -15.64 -31.92 -9.03
C ILE A 522 -15.43 -33.42 -8.79
N SER A 523 -16.00 -34.29 -9.64
CA SER A 523 -16.01 -35.74 -9.50
C SER A 523 -16.47 -36.20 -8.10
N LYS A 524 -17.52 -35.56 -7.58
CA LYS A 524 -18.21 -35.92 -6.33
C LYS A 524 -19.70 -36.11 -6.58
N THR A 525 -20.36 -36.80 -5.66
CA THR A 525 -21.82 -36.94 -5.62
C THR A 525 -22.36 -36.42 -4.28
N PHE A 526 -23.50 -35.74 -4.27
CA PHE A 526 -24.08 -35.13 -3.06
C PHE A 526 -25.58 -35.38 -2.89
N GLU A 527 -26.03 -35.48 -1.64
CA GLU A 527 -27.45 -35.61 -1.27
C GLU A 527 -28.12 -34.24 -1.15
N VAL A 528 -29.14 -33.97 -1.96
CA VAL A 528 -30.11 -32.88 -1.75
C VAL A 528 -31.39 -33.49 -1.17
N PHE A 529 -31.99 -32.88 -0.15
CA PHE A 529 -33.21 -33.41 0.47
C PHE A 529 -34.23 -32.33 0.85
N PHE A 530 -35.49 -32.72 0.87
CA PHE A 530 -36.66 -31.92 1.23
C PHE A 530 -37.63 -32.81 2.01
N GLU A 531 -38.07 -32.41 3.19
CA GLU A 531 -38.81 -33.26 4.12
C GLU A 531 -39.79 -32.45 4.96
N ILE A 532 -41.09 -32.72 4.79
CA ILE A 532 -42.16 -32.08 5.59
C ILE A 532 -42.41 -32.95 6.82
N ASP A 533 -41.97 -32.49 7.98
CA ASP A 533 -42.28 -33.10 9.26
C ASP A 533 -43.57 -32.48 9.81
N ASP A 534 -44.70 -33.15 9.58
CA ASP A 534 -46.01 -32.77 10.12
C ASP A 534 -46.11 -32.92 11.65
N CYS A 535 -45.26 -33.75 12.27
CA CYS A 535 -45.23 -33.94 13.73
C CYS A 535 -44.55 -32.76 14.43
N GLU A 536 -43.38 -32.33 13.94
CA GLU A 536 -42.66 -31.16 14.43
C GLU A 536 -43.12 -29.83 13.79
N ARG A 537 -43.94 -29.89 12.73
CA ARG A 537 -44.49 -28.78 11.94
C ARG A 537 -43.43 -27.94 11.24
N LYS A 538 -42.47 -28.60 10.61
CA LYS A 538 -41.32 -28.01 9.93
C LYS A 538 -41.19 -28.54 8.50
N ILE A 539 -40.73 -27.70 7.59
CA ILE A 539 -40.16 -28.14 6.31
C ILE A 539 -38.64 -28.13 6.47
N TYR A 540 -38.03 -29.32 6.48
CA TYR A 540 -36.59 -29.48 6.39
C TYR A 540 -36.15 -29.41 4.92
N ILE A 541 -35.09 -28.65 4.62
CA ILE A 541 -34.50 -28.54 3.29
C ILE A 541 -32.98 -28.50 3.44
N GLY A 542 -32.23 -29.21 2.62
CA GLY A 542 -30.77 -29.18 2.73
C GLY A 542 -29.99 -29.86 1.62
N ILE A 543 -28.67 -29.70 1.70
CA ILE A 543 -27.65 -30.27 0.82
C ILE A 543 -26.53 -30.80 1.71
N GLU A 544 -26.22 -32.10 1.62
CA GLU A 544 -25.23 -32.78 2.45
C GLU A 544 -25.45 -32.55 3.96
N LYS A 545 -24.46 -32.01 4.69
CA LYS A 545 -24.58 -31.61 6.10
C LYS A 545 -25.28 -30.26 6.29
N LEU A 546 -25.47 -29.44 5.24
CA LEU A 546 -26.15 -28.15 5.36
C LEU A 546 -27.67 -28.36 5.42
N LYS A 547 -28.28 -28.14 6.58
CA LYS A 547 -29.69 -28.45 6.84
C LYS A 547 -30.42 -27.24 7.43
N PHE A 548 -31.48 -26.81 6.77
CA PHE A 548 -32.38 -25.76 7.23
C PHE A 548 -33.72 -26.35 7.66
N TYR A 549 -34.45 -25.62 8.50
CA TYR A 549 -35.87 -25.88 8.76
C TYR A 549 -36.68 -24.59 8.70
N ILE A 550 -37.82 -24.64 8.03
CA ILE A 550 -38.81 -23.56 7.95
C ILE A 550 -40.03 -23.98 8.80
N PRO A 551 -40.39 -23.25 9.87
CA PRO A 551 -41.63 -23.50 10.58
C PRO A 551 -42.83 -23.26 9.66
N LEU A 552 -43.79 -24.18 9.61
CA LEU A 552 -44.95 -24.12 8.69
C LEU A 552 -45.88 -22.89 8.88
N HIS A 553 -45.65 -22.06 9.90
CA HIS A 553 -46.41 -20.84 10.16
C HIS A 553 -45.79 -19.55 9.60
N ASP A 554 -44.52 -19.59 9.16
CA ASP A 554 -43.74 -18.41 8.72
C ASP A 554 -43.76 -18.19 7.19
N PHE A 555 -44.54 -18.97 6.42
CA PHE A 555 -44.42 -19.04 4.95
C PHE A 555 -45.54 -18.28 4.19
N GLU A 556 -45.17 -17.30 3.35
CA GLU A 556 -46.06 -16.48 2.50
C GLU A 556 -45.91 -16.77 0.98
N PHE A 557 -46.84 -16.26 0.15
CA PHE A 557 -47.01 -16.66 -1.26
C PHE A 557 -47.16 -15.49 -2.34
N GLY A 558 -46.20 -14.51 -2.49
CA GLY A 558 -45.74 -13.76 -3.77
C GLY A 558 -46.10 -12.26 -4.21
N LYS A 559 -45.13 -11.27 -4.51
CA LYS A 559 -45.26 -9.79 -4.98
C LYS A 559 -43.97 -8.96 -5.57
N ASN A 560 -43.98 -7.64 -6.08
CA ASN A 560 -42.81 -6.66 -6.50
C ASN A 560 -43.06 -5.09 -6.95
N PHE A 561 -42.09 -4.08 -7.13
CA PHE A 561 -42.15 -2.56 -7.58
C PHE A 561 -40.82 -1.65 -7.93
N ILE A 562 -40.80 -0.43 -8.65
CA ILE A 562 -39.60 0.56 -8.97
C ILE A 562 -39.84 2.14 -9.40
N SER A 563 -38.81 3.06 -9.72
CA SER A 563 -38.86 4.59 -10.12
C SER A 563 -37.64 5.39 -10.88
N GLU A 564 -37.49 6.79 -10.95
CA GLU A 564 -36.75 7.72 -11.99
C GLU A 564 -36.00 9.13 -11.57
N THR A 565 -35.18 9.92 -12.42
CA THR A 565 -34.30 11.20 -12.13
C THR A 565 -33.88 12.32 -13.27
N PHE A 566 -32.98 13.39 -13.07
CA PHE A 566 -32.53 14.55 -14.05
C PHE A 566 -31.10 15.37 -13.90
N GLU A 567 -30.82 16.61 -14.50
CA GLU A 567 -29.47 17.26 -14.99
C GLU A 567 -29.14 18.87 -14.93
N VAL A 568 -27.85 19.42 -14.97
CA VAL A 568 -27.25 20.86 -15.19
C VAL A 568 -25.72 20.90 -15.69
N PHE A 569 -25.03 22.02 -16.12
CA PHE A 569 -23.62 22.11 -16.68
C PHE A 569 -22.63 23.26 -16.23
N PHE A 570 -21.32 22.95 -16.03
CA PHE A 570 -20.15 23.87 -15.85
C PHE A 570 -18.82 23.19 -16.28
N GLU A 571 -17.82 23.92 -16.81
CA GLU A 571 -16.56 23.39 -17.38
C GLU A 571 -15.42 24.44 -17.39
N ILE A 572 -14.15 24.00 -17.28
CA ILE A 572 -12.93 24.84 -17.41
C ILE A 572 -12.01 24.17 -18.44
N ASP A 573 -11.48 24.95 -19.38
CA ASP A 573 -10.62 24.51 -20.48
C ASP A 573 -9.27 25.26 -20.40
N ASP A 574 -8.23 24.59 -19.91
CA ASP A 574 -6.85 25.11 -19.85
C ASP A 574 -6.24 25.33 -21.23
N CYS A 575 -6.71 24.63 -22.27
CA CYS A 575 -6.05 24.56 -23.57
C CYS A 575 -6.55 25.64 -24.54
N GLU A 576 -7.84 25.96 -24.50
CA GLU A 576 -8.38 27.20 -25.07
C GLU A 576 -8.27 28.40 -24.10
N ARG A 577 -7.85 28.16 -22.84
CA ARG A 577 -7.76 29.12 -21.73
C ARG A 577 -9.09 29.84 -21.46
N LYS A 578 -10.18 29.08 -21.29
CA LYS A 578 -11.56 29.57 -21.09
C LYS A 578 -12.28 28.85 -19.95
N ILE A 579 -13.30 29.50 -19.40
CA ILE A 579 -14.30 28.92 -18.49
C ILE A 579 -15.64 28.89 -19.22
N TYR A 580 -16.35 27.77 -19.21
CA TYR A 580 -17.67 27.59 -19.81
C TYR A 580 -18.75 27.32 -18.73
N ILE A 581 -19.92 27.96 -18.84
CA ILE A 581 -20.99 27.84 -17.83
C ILE A 581 -22.38 27.85 -18.46
N GLY A 582 -23.34 27.10 -17.91
CA GLY A 582 -24.70 27.08 -18.45
C GLY A 582 -25.79 26.41 -17.61
N ILE A 583 -27.04 26.62 -18.03
CA ILE A 583 -28.24 26.01 -17.47
C ILE A 583 -29.10 25.52 -18.65
N GLU A 584 -29.47 24.24 -18.67
CA GLU A 584 -30.22 23.64 -19.78
C GLU A 584 -29.55 23.91 -21.14
N LYS A 585 -30.15 24.79 -21.96
CA LYS A 585 -29.68 25.15 -23.31
C LYS A 585 -29.03 26.53 -23.41
N LEU A 586 -28.80 27.20 -22.28
CA LEU A 586 -28.14 28.50 -22.20
C LEU A 586 -26.69 28.31 -21.76
N LYS A 587 -25.71 28.69 -22.60
CA LYS A 587 -24.26 28.60 -22.30
C LYS A 587 -23.51 29.88 -22.67
N PHE A 588 -22.43 30.19 -21.93
CA PHE A 588 -21.50 31.31 -22.17
C PHE A 588 -20.05 30.88 -21.88
N TYR A 589 -19.05 31.72 -22.25
CA TYR A 589 -17.64 31.53 -21.90
C TYR A 589 -16.95 32.82 -21.40
N ILE A 590 -15.84 32.67 -20.68
CA ILE A 590 -14.98 33.76 -20.14
C ILE A 590 -13.50 33.40 -20.36
N PRO A 591 -12.62 34.29 -20.87
CA PRO A 591 -11.18 34.03 -20.97
C PRO A 591 -10.49 34.00 -19.60
N LEU A 592 -9.51 33.10 -19.40
CA LEU A 592 -8.80 32.98 -18.11
C LEU A 592 -7.90 34.17 -17.76
N HIS A 593 -7.43 34.95 -18.74
CA HIS A 593 -6.59 36.13 -18.48
C HIS A 593 -7.41 37.37 -18.05
N ASP A 594 -8.67 37.45 -18.49
CA ASP A 594 -9.66 38.45 -18.05
C ASP A 594 -10.33 38.04 -16.72
N PHE A 595 -10.17 36.78 -16.29
CA PHE A 595 -10.84 36.25 -15.11
C PHE A 595 -10.16 36.73 -13.82
N GLU A 596 -10.90 37.50 -13.01
CA GLU A 596 -10.47 37.84 -11.66
C GLU A 596 -10.58 36.63 -10.73
N PHE A 597 -9.47 35.89 -10.61
CA PHE A 597 -9.26 34.82 -9.64
C PHE A 597 -9.48 35.29 -8.19
N ASP A 598 -9.73 34.31 -7.32
CA ASP A 598 -9.96 34.45 -5.88
C ASP A 598 -11.23 35.24 -5.49
N LYS A 599 -12.04 35.67 -6.47
CA LYS A 599 -13.29 36.44 -6.28
C LYS A 599 -14.55 35.66 -6.68
N TRP A 600 -15.66 36.00 -6.01
CA TRP A 600 -16.97 35.41 -6.28
C TRP A 600 -17.70 36.07 -7.47
N HIS A 601 -18.13 35.22 -8.41
CA HIS A 601 -18.90 35.57 -9.61
C HIS A 601 -20.32 34.96 -9.57
N GLU A 602 -21.26 35.47 -10.37
CA GLU A 602 -22.66 35.01 -10.41
C GLU A 602 -23.19 34.91 -11.85
N PHE A 603 -23.90 33.81 -12.14
CA PHE A 603 -24.63 33.57 -13.38
C PHE A 603 -26.08 33.14 -13.06
N SER A 604 -27.09 33.56 -13.83
CA SER A 604 -28.48 33.14 -13.53
C SER A 604 -29.45 33.16 -14.71
N LEU A 605 -30.39 32.23 -14.69
CA LEU A 605 -31.54 32.17 -15.57
C LEU A 605 -32.70 32.96 -14.93
N VAL A 606 -32.92 34.19 -15.42
CA VAL A 606 -33.98 35.12 -14.96
C VAL A 606 -33.93 35.39 -13.44
N LYS A 607 -32.76 35.22 -12.81
CA LYS A 607 -32.54 35.22 -11.35
C LYS A 607 -33.29 34.13 -10.56
N THR A 608 -34.10 33.27 -11.20
CA THR A 608 -34.86 32.21 -10.53
C THR A 608 -34.02 30.95 -10.31
N ILE A 609 -33.23 30.54 -11.29
CA ILE A 609 -32.17 29.53 -11.11
C ILE A 609 -30.84 30.27 -11.20
N ARG A 610 -30.00 30.12 -10.18
CA ARG A 610 -28.77 30.88 -9.99
C ARG A 610 -27.60 29.96 -9.72
N ILE A 611 -26.46 30.24 -10.35
CA ILE A 611 -25.17 29.62 -10.08
C ILE A 611 -24.25 30.72 -9.54
N ARG A 612 -23.65 30.53 -8.37
CA ARG A 612 -22.53 31.36 -7.88
C ARG A 612 -21.28 30.52 -7.82
N TYR A 613 -20.14 31.09 -8.20
CA TYR A 613 -18.88 30.36 -8.22
C TYR A 613 -17.68 31.25 -7.87
N ASN A 614 -16.61 30.64 -7.39
CA ASN A 614 -15.29 31.25 -7.22
C ASN A 614 -14.24 30.22 -7.67
N ILE A 615 -13.17 30.67 -8.32
CA ILE A 615 -12.07 29.84 -8.81
C ILE A 615 -10.76 30.44 -8.29
N TYR A 616 -9.99 29.60 -7.62
CA TYR A 616 -8.64 29.86 -7.12
C TYR A 616 -7.64 29.09 -8.00
N ASP A 617 -6.59 29.75 -8.49
CA ASP A 617 -5.50 29.10 -9.22
C ASP A 617 -4.39 28.68 -8.24
N LEU A 618 -4.05 27.39 -8.22
CA LEU A 618 -2.95 26.81 -7.46
C LEU A 618 -1.98 26.15 -8.45
N TRP A 619 -1.04 26.94 -8.96
CA TRP A 619 -0.20 26.52 -10.08
C TRP A 619 0.80 25.43 -9.69
N SER A 620 1.33 25.51 -8.46
CA SER A 620 2.29 24.58 -7.88
C SER A 620 1.74 23.16 -7.69
N GLU A 621 0.46 23.03 -7.35
CA GLU A 621 -0.24 21.74 -7.23
C GLU A 621 -0.84 21.27 -8.56
N GLY A 622 -0.85 22.12 -9.61
CA GLY A 622 -1.43 21.81 -10.90
C GLY A 622 -2.96 21.68 -10.89
N VAL A 623 -3.64 22.46 -10.02
CA VAL A 623 -5.10 22.37 -9.82
C VAL A 623 -5.78 23.74 -9.82
N TYR A 624 -7.07 23.75 -10.13
CA TYR A 624 -8.00 24.80 -9.75
C TYR A 624 -8.79 24.36 -8.51
N MET A 625 -9.01 25.28 -7.56
CA MET A 625 -9.97 25.10 -6.46
C MET A 625 -11.25 25.87 -6.78
N VAL A 626 -12.40 25.20 -6.77
CA VAL A 626 -13.69 25.74 -7.22
C VAL A 626 -14.77 25.55 -6.16
N SER A 627 -15.42 26.63 -5.74
CA SER A 627 -16.69 26.58 -5.02
C SER A 627 -17.84 26.93 -5.98
N LEU A 628 -18.97 26.22 -5.89
CA LEU A 628 -20.15 26.40 -6.75
C LEU A 628 -21.45 26.12 -5.98
N GLU A 629 -22.28 27.15 -5.85
CA GLU A 629 -23.65 27.08 -5.30
C GLU A 629 -24.67 27.04 -6.45
N ILE A 630 -25.71 26.19 -6.35
CA ILE A 630 -26.94 26.31 -7.16
C ILE A 630 -28.11 26.71 -6.25
N SER A 631 -28.86 27.75 -6.64
CA SER A 631 -30.01 28.25 -5.88
C SER A 631 -31.29 28.33 -6.73
N SER A 632 -32.44 28.08 -6.09
CA SER A 632 -33.79 28.36 -6.59
C SER A 632 -34.39 29.53 -5.80
N CYS A 633 -34.45 30.71 -6.43
CA CYS A 633 -34.76 31.99 -5.80
C CYS A 633 -36.07 32.56 -6.37
N TRP A 634 -37.17 32.44 -5.63
CA TRP A 634 -38.50 32.91 -6.07
C TRP A 634 -38.79 34.38 -5.70
N GLU A 635 -37.90 35.01 -4.95
CA GLU A 635 -38.00 36.38 -4.46
C GLU A 635 -36.67 37.12 -4.67
N MET A 636 -36.73 38.43 -4.94
CA MET A 636 -35.57 39.22 -5.43
C MET A 636 -34.66 39.76 -4.32
N TYR A 637 -35.14 39.81 -3.07
CA TYR A 637 -34.47 40.51 -1.95
C TYR A 637 -34.48 39.71 -0.63
N SER A 638 -34.75 38.41 -0.69
CA SER A 638 -34.75 37.49 0.46
C SER A 638 -33.86 36.27 0.15
N SER A 639 -33.70 35.37 1.12
CA SER A 639 -32.98 34.10 0.93
C SER A 639 -33.72 33.21 -0.08
N CYS A 640 -32.98 32.65 -1.03
CA CYS A 640 -33.51 31.67 -1.98
C CYS A 640 -34.20 30.50 -1.25
N ALA A 641 -35.34 30.03 -1.78
CA ALA A 641 -36.15 29.00 -1.11
C ALA A 641 -35.47 27.63 -1.06
N TRP A 642 -34.50 27.42 -1.95
CA TRP A 642 -33.56 26.30 -1.90
C TRP A 642 -32.20 26.80 -2.38
N THR A 643 -31.14 26.39 -1.71
CA THR A 643 -29.74 26.52 -2.15
C THR A 643 -29.02 25.25 -1.79
N GLN A 644 -28.27 24.70 -2.73
CA GLN A 644 -27.40 23.56 -2.55
C GLN A 644 -25.98 24.00 -2.90
N SER A 645 -25.02 23.80 -1.99
CA SER A 645 -23.62 23.77 -2.38
C SER A 645 -23.39 22.50 -3.19
N VAL A 646 -22.92 22.64 -4.42
CA VAL A 646 -22.63 21.51 -5.32
C VAL A 646 -21.13 21.21 -5.31
N LEU A 647 -20.31 22.26 -5.17
CA LEU A 647 -18.87 22.18 -4.98
C LEU A 647 -18.50 23.16 -3.85
N ASP A 648 -17.68 22.73 -2.90
CA ASP A 648 -17.13 23.62 -1.86
C ASP A 648 -15.62 23.41 -1.79
N TYR A 649 -14.85 24.37 -2.33
CA TYR A 649 -13.40 24.30 -2.53
C TYR A 649 -12.93 23.02 -3.23
N ALA A 650 -13.75 22.48 -4.14
CA ALA A 650 -13.48 21.23 -4.84
C ALA A 650 -12.28 21.40 -5.78
N ARG A 651 -11.39 20.41 -5.78
CA ARG A 651 -10.12 20.42 -6.53
C ARG A 651 -10.28 19.78 -7.90
N PHE A 652 -10.01 20.54 -8.96
CA PHE A 652 -10.01 20.10 -10.35
C PHE A 652 -8.57 20.12 -10.87
N LYS A 653 -8.05 18.98 -11.35
CA LYS A 653 -6.72 18.94 -11.96
C LYS A 653 -6.75 19.69 -13.28
N LYS A 654 -5.75 20.56 -13.52
CA LYS A 654 -5.57 21.24 -14.81
C LYS A 654 -5.37 20.23 -15.93
N GLN A 655 -5.96 20.51 -17.08
CA GLN A 655 -5.86 19.64 -18.25
C GLN A 655 -4.44 19.65 -18.80
N THR A 656 -3.84 18.47 -18.99
CA THR A 656 -2.54 18.34 -19.65
C THR A 656 -2.70 18.59 -21.15
N CYS A 657 -2.59 19.86 -21.54
CA CYS A 657 -2.52 20.26 -22.94
C CYS A 657 -1.23 19.75 -23.59
N ALA A 658 -1.24 19.56 -24.90
CA ALA A 658 0.01 19.43 -25.64
C ALA A 658 0.74 20.78 -25.62
N SER A 659 2.06 20.78 -25.38
CA SER A 659 2.94 21.97 -25.48
C SER A 659 2.96 22.60 -26.88
N GLN A 660 2.33 21.93 -27.85
CA GLN A 660 2.14 22.37 -29.22
C GLN A 660 0.67 22.74 -29.45
N ILE A 661 0.24 23.93 -28.99
CA ILE A 661 -1.07 24.48 -29.36
C ILE A 661 -1.07 24.64 -30.90
N ALA A 662 -1.92 23.86 -31.59
CA ALA A 662 -1.97 23.86 -33.04
C ALA A 662 -2.49 25.19 -33.61
N TYR A 663 -2.12 25.50 -34.86
CA TYR A 663 -2.65 26.65 -35.59
C TYR A 663 -4.18 26.57 -35.66
N GLN A 664 -4.85 27.68 -35.31
CA GLN A 664 -6.32 27.84 -35.41
C GLN A 664 -6.86 27.58 -36.84
N SER A 665 -6.01 27.76 -37.85
CA SER A 665 -6.30 27.40 -39.25
C SER A 665 -5.17 26.54 -39.83
N THR A 666 -5.48 25.27 -40.14
CA THR A 666 -4.57 24.28 -40.73
C THR A 666 -4.32 24.53 -42.23
N GLY A 667 -3.79 25.72 -42.53
CA GLY A 667 -3.48 26.18 -43.89
C GLY A 667 -3.15 27.67 -43.99
N PHE A 668 -3.04 28.40 -42.87
CA PHE A 668 -2.70 29.83 -42.88
C PHE A 668 -1.35 30.10 -43.56
N SER A 669 -1.27 31.18 -44.33
CA SER A 669 -0.02 31.72 -44.88
C SER A 669 -0.09 33.24 -44.99
N LEU A 670 0.88 33.92 -44.36
CA LEU A 670 1.00 35.38 -44.31
C LEU A 670 0.91 36.04 -45.70
N THR A 671 1.58 35.46 -46.71
CA THR A 671 1.58 35.99 -48.08
C THR A 671 0.18 35.98 -48.70
N THR A 672 -0.58 34.89 -48.50
CA THR A 672 -1.95 34.75 -49.02
C THR A 672 -2.91 35.68 -48.28
N TRP A 673 -2.75 35.77 -46.96
CA TRP A 673 -3.52 36.65 -46.09
C TRP A 673 -3.33 38.13 -46.44
N ALA A 674 -2.08 38.60 -46.49
CA ALA A 674 -1.75 39.98 -46.79
C ALA A 674 -2.22 40.40 -48.20
N THR A 675 -2.03 39.53 -49.19
CA THR A 675 -2.56 39.73 -50.56
C THR A 675 -4.08 39.86 -50.58
N SER A 676 -4.79 39.00 -49.82
CA SER A 676 -6.26 39.03 -49.76
C SER A 676 -6.80 40.29 -49.07
N ASN A 677 -6.03 40.84 -48.13
CA ASN A 677 -6.39 42.03 -47.34
C ASN A 677 -5.78 43.34 -47.87
N SER A 678 -5.03 43.31 -48.97
CA SER A 678 -4.32 44.46 -49.56
C SER A 678 -3.30 45.13 -48.62
N ILE A 679 -2.65 44.33 -47.77
CA ILE A 679 -1.63 44.74 -46.79
C ILE A 679 -0.23 44.48 -47.35
N ASP A 680 0.73 45.38 -47.11
CA ASP A 680 2.14 45.09 -47.39
C ASP A 680 2.74 44.24 -46.27
N LYS A 681 3.08 42.99 -46.58
CA LYS A 681 3.61 42.02 -45.61
C LYS A 681 4.99 42.37 -45.06
N ASP A 682 5.71 43.29 -45.70
CA ASP A 682 7.06 43.72 -45.29
C ASP A 682 7.04 45.11 -44.62
N ALA A 683 5.86 45.74 -44.49
CA ALA A 683 5.68 47.09 -43.94
C ALA A 683 4.32 47.27 -43.23
N MET A 684 3.92 46.30 -42.40
CA MET A 684 2.64 46.33 -41.67
C MET A 684 2.54 47.50 -40.67
N ASN A 685 1.35 48.09 -40.57
CA ASN A 685 1.03 49.09 -39.53
C ASN A 685 0.30 48.45 -38.33
N GLU A 686 0.14 49.21 -37.24
CA GLU A 686 -0.52 48.77 -36.00
C GLU A 686 -1.90 48.11 -36.23
N THR A 687 -2.74 48.68 -37.10
CA THR A 687 -4.07 48.11 -37.41
C THR A 687 -3.98 46.82 -38.22
N ASP A 688 -2.98 46.69 -39.10
CA ASP A 688 -2.72 45.45 -39.85
C ASP A 688 -2.27 44.35 -38.89
N LEU A 689 -1.43 44.68 -37.90
CA LEU A 689 -0.94 43.76 -36.87
C LEU A 689 -2.05 43.31 -35.93
N THR A 690 -2.88 44.22 -35.40
CA THR A 690 -4.05 43.84 -34.59
C THR A 690 -4.93 42.84 -35.33
N ARG A 691 -5.19 43.08 -36.63
CA ARG A 691 -6.01 42.19 -37.46
C ARG A 691 -5.32 40.85 -37.75
N LEU A 692 -4.00 40.84 -37.97
CA LEU A 692 -3.23 39.61 -38.14
C LEU A 692 -3.29 38.75 -36.89
N PHE A 693 -3.17 39.36 -35.71
CA PHE A 693 -3.17 38.65 -34.43
C PHE A 693 -4.56 38.15 -34.03
N ASP A 694 -5.63 38.83 -34.43
CA ASP A 694 -7.03 38.39 -34.28
C ASP A 694 -7.34 37.20 -35.20
N GLU A 695 -7.04 37.30 -36.50
CA GLU A 695 -7.29 36.20 -37.47
C GLU A 695 -6.39 34.96 -37.25
N LEU A 696 -5.31 35.09 -36.46
CA LEU A 696 -4.48 33.98 -36.00
C LEU A 696 -4.90 33.41 -34.63
N ASP A 697 -5.84 34.04 -33.92
CA ASP A 697 -6.22 33.73 -32.53
C ASP A 697 -5.01 33.74 -31.56
N VAL A 698 -4.16 34.77 -31.71
CA VAL A 698 -2.98 35.02 -30.86
C VAL A 698 -3.02 36.36 -30.11
N ALA A 699 -3.91 37.30 -30.49
CA ALA A 699 -3.92 38.67 -29.95
C ALA A 699 -3.99 38.74 -28.42
N TRP A 700 -4.74 37.84 -27.78
CA TRP A 700 -4.92 37.79 -26.32
C TRP A 700 -3.73 37.21 -25.55
N TYR A 701 -2.76 36.60 -26.23
CA TYR A 701 -1.51 36.19 -25.60
C TYR A 701 -0.48 37.33 -25.52
N LEU A 702 -0.66 38.43 -26.26
CA LEU A 702 0.35 39.49 -26.42
C LEU A 702 0.26 40.56 -25.31
N LYS A 703 1.41 41.07 -24.87
CA LYS A 703 1.55 42.21 -23.96
C LYS A 703 1.49 43.54 -24.74
N ASN A 704 1.51 44.65 -23.99
CA ASN A 704 2.01 45.90 -24.53
C ASN A 704 3.52 45.76 -24.81
N THR A 705 3.98 46.26 -25.96
CA THR A 705 5.37 46.22 -26.46
C THR A 705 6.41 46.52 -25.38
N CYS A 706 7.42 45.64 -25.23
CA CYS A 706 8.56 45.90 -24.35
C CYS A 706 9.49 46.99 -24.91
N ASP A 707 10.09 47.79 -24.02
CA ASP A 707 11.08 48.81 -24.35
C ASP A 707 12.49 48.26 -24.09
N TYR A 708 13.28 48.08 -25.15
CA TYR A 708 14.64 47.52 -25.09
C TYR A 708 15.74 48.57 -24.80
N GLU A 709 15.37 49.85 -24.66
CA GLU A 709 16.25 50.97 -24.26
C GLU A 709 16.05 51.40 -22.80
N MET A 710 14.93 51.00 -22.17
CA MET A 710 14.64 51.23 -20.75
C MET A 710 15.17 50.12 -19.81
N SER A 711 15.51 50.52 -18.58
CA SER A 711 15.90 49.63 -17.47
C SER A 711 14.83 48.54 -17.23
N PRO A 712 15.21 47.25 -17.08
CA PRO A 712 16.56 46.74 -16.80
C PRO A 712 17.44 46.49 -18.03
N PHE A 713 17.00 46.80 -19.25
CA PHE A 713 17.77 46.54 -20.46
C PHE A 713 18.85 47.61 -20.74
N ILE A 714 19.84 47.23 -21.55
CA ILE A 714 20.80 48.16 -22.18
C ILE A 714 20.74 47.92 -23.70
N ALA A 715 20.52 48.99 -24.46
CA ALA A 715 20.24 48.93 -25.89
C ALA A 715 21.28 48.11 -26.69
N ASN A 716 20.84 47.01 -27.32
CA ASN A 716 21.64 46.12 -28.15
C ASN A 716 22.77 45.38 -27.41
N GLY A 717 22.52 44.99 -26.15
CA GLY A 717 23.52 44.27 -25.35
C GLY A 717 22.96 43.51 -24.15
N TRP A 718 23.88 42.84 -23.46
CA TRP A 718 23.64 42.21 -22.16
C TRP A 718 23.86 43.22 -21.04
N ASN A 719 22.82 43.52 -20.26
CA ASN A 719 22.99 44.05 -18.92
C ASN A 719 23.14 42.87 -17.94
N ASN A 720 24.30 42.71 -17.32
CA ASN A 720 24.56 41.58 -16.43
C ASN A 720 24.91 42.09 -15.03
N THR A 721 24.08 41.77 -14.04
CA THR A 721 24.30 42.10 -12.62
C THR A 721 24.74 40.91 -11.78
N CYS A 722 24.88 39.71 -12.36
CA CYS A 722 25.47 38.53 -11.73
C CYS A 722 26.87 38.84 -11.17
N GLY A 723 27.13 38.45 -9.92
CA GLY A 723 28.44 38.62 -9.27
C GLY A 723 29.55 37.68 -9.78
N SER A 724 29.23 36.76 -10.69
CA SER A 724 30.12 35.73 -11.26
C SER A 724 30.36 35.95 -12.75
N THR A 725 31.46 35.39 -13.28
CA THR A 725 31.74 35.42 -14.72
C THR A 725 30.84 34.42 -15.44
N ILE A 726 29.98 34.89 -16.35
CA ILE A 726 29.21 34.04 -17.27
C ILE A 726 30.08 33.73 -18.50
N ASN A 727 30.22 32.45 -18.85
CA ASN A 727 30.96 32.06 -20.05
C ASN A 727 30.06 32.05 -21.30
N ASN A 728 30.67 32.18 -22.47
CA ASN A 728 30.05 31.99 -23.79
C ASN A 728 28.89 32.96 -24.16
N LEU A 729 28.73 34.10 -23.48
CA LEU A 729 27.70 35.10 -23.84
C LEU A 729 27.85 35.56 -25.32
N PRO A 730 26.81 35.40 -26.16
CA PRO A 730 26.88 35.79 -27.57
C PRO A 730 26.69 37.30 -27.76
N VAL A 731 27.16 37.81 -28.91
CA VAL A 731 26.89 39.18 -29.36
C VAL A 731 25.46 39.24 -29.89
N LEU A 732 24.60 40.04 -29.24
CA LEU A 732 23.20 40.20 -29.62
C LEU A 732 23.03 41.00 -30.93
N SER A 733 21.93 40.74 -31.63
CA SER A 733 21.52 41.49 -32.83
C SER A 733 20.99 42.89 -32.51
N SER A 734 21.02 43.77 -33.51
CA SER A 734 20.35 45.08 -33.43
C SER A 734 18.85 44.91 -33.22
N GLY A 735 18.28 45.57 -32.22
CA GLY A 735 16.88 45.37 -31.79
C GLY A 735 16.70 44.24 -30.77
N THR A 736 17.77 43.77 -30.14
CA THR A 736 17.73 42.75 -29.09
C THR A 736 18.52 43.21 -27.87
N SER A 737 17.86 43.33 -26.73
CA SER A 737 18.50 43.62 -25.44
C SER A 737 18.12 42.55 -24.42
N CYS A 738 19.09 42.10 -23.62
CA CYS A 738 18.86 41.09 -22.58
C CYS A 738 19.42 41.52 -21.24
N TYR A 739 18.83 40.99 -20.17
CA TYR A 739 19.20 41.19 -18.78
C TYR A 739 19.46 39.84 -18.13
N ILE A 740 20.57 39.75 -17.38
CA ILE A 740 20.87 38.64 -16.45
C ILE A 740 20.95 39.26 -15.06
N SER A 741 20.13 38.77 -14.13
CA SER A 741 20.08 39.34 -12.78
C SER A 741 21.19 38.82 -11.85
N ASP A 742 21.20 39.32 -10.61
CA ASP A 742 22.23 39.04 -9.61
C ASP A 742 22.26 37.58 -9.13
N VAL A 743 21.17 36.82 -9.33
CA VAL A 743 21.12 35.36 -9.07
C VAL A 743 21.73 34.50 -10.19
N CYS A 744 22.20 35.11 -11.28
CA CYS A 744 22.94 34.50 -12.40
C CYS A 744 22.17 33.50 -13.29
N THR A 745 21.01 32.99 -12.85
CA THR A 745 20.20 31.97 -13.56
C THR A 745 18.87 32.51 -14.12
N ASP A 746 18.59 33.79 -13.90
CA ASP A 746 17.43 34.53 -14.38
C ASP A 746 17.81 35.37 -15.61
N VAL A 747 17.18 35.07 -16.74
CA VAL A 747 17.44 35.71 -18.03
C VAL A 747 16.15 36.27 -18.61
N ARG A 748 16.13 37.56 -18.92
CA ARG A 748 15.01 38.23 -19.60
C ARG A 748 15.49 38.95 -20.85
N CYS A 749 14.72 38.90 -21.93
CA CYS A 749 15.07 39.52 -23.20
C CYS A 749 13.87 40.24 -23.85
N CYS A 750 14.16 41.36 -24.50
CA CYS A 750 13.21 42.09 -25.35
C CYS A 750 13.72 42.07 -26.80
N VAL A 751 12.91 41.57 -27.73
CA VAL A 751 13.26 41.32 -29.14
C VAL A 751 12.34 42.07 -30.10
N SER A 752 12.86 43.01 -30.88
CA SER A 752 12.12 43.62 -31.99
C SER A 752 12.12 42.71 -33.23
N VAL A 753 10.93 42.49 -33.82
CA VAL A 753 10.74 41.68 -35.03
C VAL A 753 10.46 42.61 -36.23
N PRO A 754 11.43 42.84 -37.14
CA PRO A 754 11.32 43.93 -38.12
C PRO A 754 10.13 43.84 -39.08
N PHE A 755 9.80 42.62 -39.56
CA PHE A 755 8.69 42.44 -40.51
C PHE A 755 7.31 42.62 -39.87
N LEU A 756 7.20 42.53 -38.54
CA LEU A 756 6.00 42.86 -37.77
C LEU A 756 6.01 44.33 -37.34
N GLY A 757 6.40 45.25 -38.24
CA GLY A 757 6.44 46.69 -37.95
C GLY A 757 7.42 47.10 -36.84
N ASN A 758 8.46 46.29 -36.58
CA ASN A 758 9.36 46.37 -35.42
C ASN A 758 8.69 46.10 -34.05
N HIS A 759 7.51 45.47 -34.00
CA HIS A 759 6.86 45.07 -32.74
C HIS A 759 7.81 44.25 -31.85
N THR A 760 7.81 44.54 -30.55
CA THR A 760 8.77 44.00 -29.59
C THR A 760 8.15 42.97 -28.67
N PHE A 761 8.83 41.83 -28.54
CA PHE A 761 8.39 40.68 -27.75
C PHE A 761 9.25 40.51 -26.49
N ASP A 762 8.58 40.30 -25.36
CA ASP A 762 9.14 40.09 -24.02
C ASP A 762 9.16 38.59 -23.70
N PHE A 763 10.34 38.05 -23.40
CA PHE A 763 10.48 36.67 -22.94
C PHE A 763 11.43 36.54 -21.74
N SER A 764 11.20 35.51 -20.92
CA SER A 764 12.09 35.15 -19.81
C SER A 764 12.33 33.64 -19.72
N LEU A 765 13.48 33.28 -19.16
CA LEU A 765 13.83 31.95 -18.69
C LEU A 765 14.57 32.13 -17.36
N ASN A 766 14.05 31.58 -16.27
CA ASN A 766 14.66 31.65 -14.95
C ASN A 766 14.75 30.25 -14.35
N LEU A 767 15.96 29.82 -13.98
CA LEU A 767 16.24 28.53 -13.34
C LEU A 767 16.50 28.76 -11.84
N TYR A 768 15.49 28.54 -10.99
CA TYR A 768 15.60 28.71 -9.54
C TYR A 768 16.29 27.50 -8.91
N GLY A 769 17.62 27.39 -9.05
CA GLY A 769 18.39 26.19 -8.68
C GLY A 769 18.22 25.73 -7.22
N CYS A 770 18.17 26.66 -6.26
CA CYS A 770 17.91 26.33 -4.85
C CYS A 770 16.42 26.03 -4.55
N ASN A 771 15.50 26.42 -5.44
CA ASN A 771 14.04 26.31 -5.25
C ASN A 771 13.43 25.18 -6.12
N GLN A 772 14.28 24.48 -6.89
CA GLN A 772 13.95 23.28 -7.68
C GLN A 772 12.85 23.47 -8.76
N TYR A 773 12.66 24.69 -9.26
CA TYR A 773 11.76 24.98 -10.40
C TYR A 773 12.38 25.92 -11.44
N MET A 774 11.76 25.97 -12.61
CA MET A 774 12.02 26.97 -13.64
C MET A 774 10.73 27.66 -14.08
N GLU A 775 10.82 28.94 -14.44
CA GLU A 775 9.79 29.66 -15.18
C GLU A 775 10.30 29.98 -16.58
N ILE A 776 9.45 29.78 -17.59
CA ILE A 776 9.65 30.29 -18.95
C ILE A 776 8.42 31.08 -19.37
N SER A 777 8.62 32.27 -19.96
CA SER A 777 7.52 33.10 -20.44
C SER A 777 7.80 33.69 -21.82
N LEU A 778 6.74 33.89 -22.58
CA LEU A 778 6.69 34.62 -23.84
C LEU A 778 5.39 35.42 -23.85
N GLU A 779 5.49 36.76 -23.88
CA GLU A 779 4.34 37.64 -23.74
C GLU A 779 3.52 37.35 -22.47
N ASN A 780 2.20 37.32 -22.50
CA ASN A 780 1.35 36.91 -21.37
C ASN A 780 1.31 35.38 -21.19
N TYR A 781 1.92 34.60 -22.09
CA TYR A 781 2.00 33.15 -21.93
C TYR A 781 3.18 32.79 -21.02
N LYS A 782 2.91 32.06 -19.94
CA LYS A 782 3.94 31.55 -19.05
C LYS A 782 3.67 30.11 -18.64
N GLU A 783 4.74 29.34 -18.51
CA GLU A 783 4.74 27.97 -18.01
C GLU A 783 5.85 27.83 -16.94
N GLN A 784 5.58 26.99 -15.94
CA GLN A 784 6.44 26.77 -14.80
C GLN A 784 6.59 25.26 -14.60
N PHE A 785 7.82 24.78 -14.43
CA PHE A 785 8.16 23.35 -14.38
C PHE A 785 9.06 23.06 -13.17
N MET A 786 8.85 21.91 -12.51
CA MET A 786 9.79 21.43 -11.49
C MET A 786 11.05 20.90 -12.16
N LEU A 787 12.23 21.38 -11.76
CA LEU A 787 13.52 20.95 -12.32
C LEU A 787 13.80 19.46 -12.07
N ARG A 788 13.29 18.90 -10.96
CA ARG A 788 13.35 17.46 -10.66
C ARG A 788 12.55 16.60 -11.64
N ASP A 789 11.46 17.15 -12.18
CA ASP A 789 10.56 16.46 -13.11
C ASP A 789 10.86 16.83 -14.58
N TYR A 790 11.92 17.63 -14.82
CA TYR A 790 12.39 18.09 -16.12
C TYR A 790 13.48 17.16 -16.67
N THR A 791 13.47 16.91 -17.98
CA THR A 791 14.44 16.03 -18.65
C THR A 791 15.57 16.87 -19.26
N PHE A 792 16.65 17.07 -18.48
CA PHE A 792 17.84 17.79 -18.92
C PHE A 792 18.48 17.18 -20.18
N GLY A 793 19.04 18.04 -21.02
CA GLY A 793 19.64 17.69 -22.32
C GLY A 793 18.62 17.45 -23.45
N GLN A 794 17.31 17.63 -23.20
CA GLN A 794 16.29 17.58 -24.24
C GLN A 794 16.10 18.94 -24.94
N GLU A 795 15.67 18.90 -26.20
CA GLU A 795 15.22 20.07 -26.97
C GLU A 795 13.71 20.28 -26.77
N ASP A 796 13.35 21.35 -26.07
CA ASP A 796 11.99 21.68 -25.66
C ASP A 796 11.51 23.04 -26.20
N TYR A 797 10.20 23.31 -26.02
CA TYR A 797 9.45 24.25 -26.84
C TYR A 797 8.26 24.88 -26.10
N LEU A 798 8.14 26.21 -26.21
CA LEU A 798 6.98 27.00 -25.75
C LEU A 798 6.32 27.67 -26.97
N TRP A 799 5.15 27.19 -27.44
CA TRP A 799 4.53 27.64 -28.70
C TRP A 799 3.14 28.28 -28.53
N ILE A 800 3.03 29.57 -28.86
CA ILE A 800 1.74 30.27 -28.94
C ILE A 800 1.08 29.98 -30.30
N LYS A 801 0.07 29.09 -30.31
CA LYS A 801 -0.71 28.66 -31.49
C LYS A 801 0.14 28.23 -32.71
N GLY A 802 1.37 27.79 -32.46
CA GLY A 802 2.37 27.47 -33.47
C GLY A 802 3.02 28.69 -34.16
N VAL A 803 2.59 29.92 -33.85
CA VAL A 803 3.00 31.17 -34.50
C VAL A 803 4.27 31.76 -33.87
N PHE A 804 4.29 31.95 -32.55
CA PHE A 804 5.45 32.43 -31.81
C PHE A 804 6.04 31.31 -30.98
N ARG A 805 7.37 31.18 -30.96
CA ARG A 805 8.05 30.03 -30.34
C ARG A 805 9.28 30.48 -29.57
N LEU A 806 9.43 29.95 -28.35
CA LEU A 806 10.75 29.73 -27.77
C LEU A 806 11.12 28.27 -27.99
N LYS A 807 12.37 28.05 -28.37
CA LYS A 807 13.04 26.75 -28.46
C LYS A 807 14.21 26.80 -27.49
N TYR A 808 14.33 25.81 -26.60
CA TYR A 808 15.34 25.81 -25.55
C TYR A 808 15.91 24.42 -25.25
N THR A 809 17.09 24.41 -24.64
CA THR A 809 17.80 23.20 -24.19
C THR A 809 18.60 23.57 -22.94
N ILE A 810 18.50 22.75 -21.90
CA ILE A 810 19.15 22.99 -20.61
C ILE A 810 19.89 21.69 -20.21
N ASP A 811 21.22 21.72 -20.14
CA ASP A 811 22.04 20.61 -19.61
C ASP A 811 22.31 20.80 -18.12
N ASP A 812 22.13 19.73 -17.34
CA ASP A 812 22.67 19.64 -15.98
C ASP A 812 24.16 19.21 -16.03
N LEU A 813 25.06 20.12 -15.64
CA LEU A 813 26.50 19.84 -15.47
C LEU A 813 26.88 19.77 -13.96
N ALA A 814 26.32 18.80 -13.22
CA ALA A 814 26.46 18.67 -11.77
C ALA A 814 27.91 18.76 -11.26
N ASP A 815 28.82 17.95 -11.82
CA ASP A 815 30.25 17.87 -11.44
C ASP A 815 31.00 19.21 -11.54
N GLN A 816 30.45 20.18 -12.26
CA GLN A 816 31.05 21.50 -12.52
C GLN A 816 30.27 22.65 -11.87
N ASN A 817 29.13 22.37 -11.22
CA ASN A 817 28.21 23.36 -10.65
C ASN A 817 27.73 24.42 -11.68
N LEU A 818 27.46 23.99 -12.90
CA LEU A 818 26.95 24.83 -14.01
C LEU A 818 25.61 24.29 -14.54
N TYR A 819 24.84 25.16 -15.18
CA TYR A 819 23.86 24.81 -16.20
C TYR A 819 24.37 25.29 -17.56
N ARG A 820 24.21 24.49 -18.62
CA ARG A 820 24.41 24.97 -19.99
C ARG A 820 23.05 25.25 -20.62
N VAL A 821 22.87 26.44 -21.17
CA VAL A 821 21.56 26.92 -21.63
C VAL A 821 21.67 27.45 -23.06
N SER A 822 20.78 26.96 -23.92
CA SER A 822 20.56 27.45 -25.28
C SER A 822 19.11 27.90 -25.44
N VAL A 823 18.89 29.05 -26.07
CA VAL A 823 17.57 29.65 -26.29
C VAL A 823 17.51 30.33 -27.66
N MET A 824 16.47 30.01 -28.42
CA MET A 824 16.18 30.54 -29.75
C MET A 824 14.71 31.00 -29.82
N PHE A 825 14.47 32.21 -30.30
CA PHE A 825 13.14 32.78 -30.51
C PHE A 825 12.79 32.75 -32.00
N GLU A 826 11.62 32.21 -32.35
CA GLU A 826 11.16 32.05 -33.73
C GLU A 826 9.75 32.59 -33.97
N VAL A 827 9.51 33.11 -35.18
CA VAL A 827 8.20 33.57 -35.64
C VAL A 827 7.82 32.88 -36.95
N CYS A 828 6.71 32.16 -36.92
CA CYS A 828 6.33 31.11 -37.86
C CYS A 828 4.88 31.36 -38.34
N THR A 829 4.73 32.22 -39.34
CA THR A 829 3.43 32.70 -39.88
C THR A 829 2.92 31.86 -41.07
N THR A 830 3.34 30.60 -41.19
CA THR A 830 2.86 29.65 -42.19
C THR A 830 3.05 28.21 -41.69
N ASN A 831 1.96 27.45 -41.64
CA ASN A 831 2.00 26.07 -41.13
C ASN A 831 2.81 25.15 -42.07
N GLY A 832 3.67 24.30 -41.51
CA GLY A 832 4.51 23.35 -42.24
C GLY A 832 5.69 23.96 -43.02
N ALA A 833 5.97 25.25 -42.87
CA ALA A 833 7.10 25.94 -43.49
C ALA A 833 8.17 26.33 -42.44
N PRO A 834 9.43 26.58 -42.85
CA PRO A 834 10.43 27.22 -41.98
C PRO A 834 9.94 28.57 -41.47
N CYS A 835 10.28 28.90 -40.22
CA CYS A 835 9.92 30.17 -39.60
C CYS A 835 10.57 31.36 -40.32
N GLN A 836 9.83 32.45 -40.51
CA GLN A 836 10.27 33.63 -41.28
C GLN A 836 11.28 34.48 -40.51
N TYR A 837 11.31 34.36 -39.18
CA TYR A 837 12.30 34.96 -38.30
C TYR A 837 12.73 33.89 -37.29
N SER A 838 14.03 33.82 -37.02
CA SER A 838 14.65 32.91 -36.05
C SER A 838 15.90 33.60 -35.52
N LEU A 839 16.02 33.71 -34.19
CA LEU A 839 17.08 34.41 -33.50
C LEU A 839 17.60 33.55 -32.35
N THR A 840 18.84 33.07 -32.47
CA THR A 840 19.58 32.51 -31.33
C THR A 840 19.95 33.62 -30.37
N VAL A 841 19.45 33.56 -29.15
CA VAL A 841 19.74 34.53 -28.08
C VAL A 841 20.76 33.97 -27.09
N MET A 842 20.75 32.64 -26.89
CA MET A 842 21.76 31.90 -26.13
C MET A 842 22.14 30.65 -26.91
N ASP A 843 23.44 30.39 -27.03
CA ASP A 843 24.01 29.14 -27.54
C ASP A 843 25.06 28.67 -26.55
N SER A 844 24.81 27.52 -25.93
CA SER A 844 25.78 26.85 -25.05
C SER A 844 26.33 27.75 -23.93
N VAL A 845 25.51 28.68 -23.44
CA VAL A 845 25.86 29.66 -22.41
C VAL A 845 25.93 28.95 -21.07
N GLU A 846 27.05 29.09 -20.36
CA GLU A 846 27.24 28.41 -19.08
C GLU A 846 26.90 29.37 -17.93
N LEU A 847 25.72 29.17 -17.37
CA LEU A 847 25.24 29.89 -16.19
C LEU A 847 25.77 29.17 -14.93
N PRO A 848 26.47 29.86 -14.02
CA PRO A 848 26.80 29.32 -12.72
C PRO A 848 25.54 28.94 -11.97
N ARG A 849 25.48 27.74 -11.37
CA ARG A 849 24.40 27.45 -10.42
C ARG A 849 24.51 28.39 -9.23
N SER A 850 23.36 28.89 -8.80
CA SER A 850 23.19 29.60 -7.54
C SER A 850 23.82 28.75 -6.44
N SER A 851 24.94 29.20 -5.86
CA SER A 851 25.68 28.42 -4.87
C SER A 851 24.96 28.49 -3.52
N CYS A 852 23.95 27.63 -3.33
CA CYS A 852 23.29 27.42 -2.06
C CYS A 852 24.39 27.02 -1.03
N LEU A 853 24.74 27.94 -0.13
CA LEU A 853 25.79 27.73 0.87
C LEU A 853 25.42 26.54 1.78
N PRO A 854 26.38 25.88 2.45
CA PRO A 854 26.10 24.85 3.46
C PRO A 854 25.60 25.43 4.80
N GLN A 855 24.74 26.46 4.75
CA GLN A 855 23.63 26.57 5.69
C GLN A 855 22.55 25.69 5.08
N TRP A 856 22.10 24.64 5.75
CA TRP A 856 21.24 23.66 5.08
C TRP A 856 19.86 24.29 4.89
N GLY A 857 19.57 24.83 3.70
CA GLY A 857 18.35 25.59 3.43
C GLY A 857 18.55 27.03 2.97
N TYR A 858 17.48 27.65 2.46
CA TYR A 858 17.55 28.95 1.76
C TYR A 858 16.79 30.11 2.42
N GLY A 859 15.98 29.84 3.46
CA GLY A 859 15.23 30.88 4.17
C GLY A 859 13.99 31.37 3.42
N TYR A 860 13.42 32.50 3.86
CA TYR A 860 12.17 33.06 3.29
C TYR A 860 12.36 33.56 1.85
N ALA A 861 11.43 33.19 0.97
CA ALA A 861 11.34 33.67 -0.41
C ALA A 861 11.22 35.22 -0.50
N GLU A 862 10.40 35.82 0.37
CA GLU A 862 10.32 37.29 0.50
C GLU A 862 11.29 37.82 1.57
N VAL A 863 12.21 38.70 1.16
CA VAL A 863 13.21 39.30 2.05
C VAL A 863 12.55 40.23 3.08
N GLY A 864 12.49 39.78 4.33
CA GLY A 864 11.87 40.52 5.44
C GLY A 864 10.40 40.14 5.71
N PHE A 865 9.91 39.07 5.10
CA PHE A 865 8.59 38.49 5.34
C PHE A 865 8.21 38.42 6.82
N THR A 866 7.00 38.87 7.17
CA THR A 866 6.34 38.48 8.42
C THR A 866 4.87 38.19 8.17
N LYS A 867 4.36 37.17 8.87
CA LYS A 867 2.99 36.67 8.79
C LYS A 867 1.93 37.73 9.10
N GLU A 868 2.23 38.64 10.03
CA GLU A 868 1.38 39.76 10.45
C GLU A 868 1.25 40.81 9.33
N GLN A 869 2.37 41.13 8.66
CA GLN A 869 2.37 42.02 7.49
C GLN A 869 1.60 41.38 6.32
N TRP A 870 1.80 40.08 6.09
CA TRP A 870 1.08 39.32 5.07
C TRP A 870 -0.44 39.31 5.32
N LYS A 871 -0.89 39.03 6.55
CA LYS A 871 -2.33 39.09 6.93
C LYS A 871 -2.90 40.51 6.78
N THR A 872 -2.21 41.51 7.34
CA THR A 872 -2.63 42.92 7.30
C THR A 872 -2.78 43.42 5.86
N SER A 873 -1.85 43.08 4.97
CA SER A 873 -1.89 43.49 3.54
C SER A 873 -3.12 42.98 2.78
N ARG A 874 -3.68 41.84 3.22
CA ARG A 874 -4.87 41.19 2.63
C ARG A 874 -6.17 41.53 3.36
N GLY A 875 -6.15 42.53 4.25
CA GLY A 875 -7.32 42.99 4.99
C GLY A 875 -7.78 42.04 6.10
N LEU A 876 -6.92 41.09 6.50
CA LEU A 876 -7.16 40.18 7.61
C LEU A 876 -6.63 40.79 8.91
N THR A 877 -7.26 40.48 10.03
CA THR A 877 -6.68 40.76 11.36
C THR A 877 -5.61 39.71 11.68
N ASP A 878 -4.64 40.04 12.55
CA ASP A 878 -3.53 39.14 12.86
C ASP A 878 -4.00 37.80 13.49
N ASP A 879 -5.09 37.86 14.25
CA ASP A 879 -5.80 36.75 14.89
C ASP A 879 -6.75 35.98 13.96
N ALA A 880 -6.92 36.42 12.70
CA ALA A 880 -7.79 35.74 11.73
C ALA A 880 -7.23 34.35 11.38
N THR A 881 -8.09 33.33 11.49
CA THR A 881 -7.79 31.95 11.11
C THR A 881 -7.89 31.80 9.58
N LEU A 882 -6.78 31.47 8.93
CA LEU A 882 -6.69 31.39 7.46
C LEU A 882 -7.58 30.26 6.92
N THR A 883 -8.42 30.57 5.93
CA THR A 883 -9.24 29.57 5.20
C THR A 883 -8.39 28.73 4.25
N SER A 884 -8.90 27.60 3.77
CA SER A 884 -8.13 26.62 2.98
C SER A 884 -7.46 27.20 1.73
N TRP A 885 -8.06 28.20 1.08
CA TRP A 885 -7.43 28.89 -0.06
C TRP A 885 -6.36 29.89 0.38
N GLN A 886 -6.53 30.58 1.51
CA GLN A 886 -5.53 31.52 2.06
C GLN A 886 -4.29 30.76 2.56
N ILE A 887 -4.50 29.57 3.09
CA ILE A 887 -3.46 28.59 3.44
C ILE A 887 -2.67 28.17 2.19
N ALA A 888 -3.37 27.72 1.14
CA ALA A 888 -2.73 27.31 -0.10
C ALA A 888 -1.95 28.48 -0.73
N LYS A 889 -2.50 29.70 -0.67
CA LYS A 889 -1.85 30.91 -1.19
C LYS A 889 -0.62 31.33 -0.38
N LEU A 890 -0.66 31.21 0.95
CA LEU A 890 0.49 31.43 1.83
C LEU A 890 1.62 30.45 1.52
N LEU A 891 1.30 29.16 1.31
CA LEU A 891 2.29 28.13 0.94
C LEU A 891 2.86 28.33 -0.47
N GLU A 892 2.07 28.85 -1.40
CA GLU A 892 2.50 29.16 -2.77
C GLU A 892 3.45 30.38 -2.80
N GLU A 893 3.09 31.47 -2.13
CA GLU A 893 3.90 32.70 -2.07
C GLU A 893 5.17 32.57 -1.23
N THR A 894 5.26 31.54 -0.39
CA THR A 894 6.48 31.20 0.39
C THR A 894 7.28 30.05 -0.23
N GLU A 895 6.92 29.62 -1.45
CA GLU A 895 7.53 28.55 -2.24
C GLU A 895 7.50 27.13 -1.61
N VAL A 896 7.03 26.99 -0.37
CA VAL A 896 6.87 25.71 0.32
C VAL A 896 5.96 24.74 -0.46
N ALA A 897 4.92 25.26 -1.14
CA ALA A 897 4.00 24.45 -1.94
C ALA A 897 4.67 23.69 -3.09
N LEU A 898 5.82 24.15 -3.61
CA LEU A 898 6.55 23.48 -4.68
C LEU A 898 7.09 22.11 -4.21
N TYR A 899 7.47 22.07 -2.94
CA TYR A 899 8.13 20.94 -2.31
C TYR A 899 7.19 19.95 -1.64
N GLN A 900 5.93 20.33 -1.38
CA GLN A 900 4.98 19.48 -0.66
C GLN A 900 4.67 18.18 -1.42
N ASN A 901 4.52 17.08 -0.68
CA ASN A 901 4.18 15.78 -1.26
C ASN A 901 2.73 15.76 -1.76
N ILE A 902 2.45 14.95 -2.78
CA ILE A 902 1.10 14.79 -3.35
C ILE A 902 0.87 13.28 -3.59
N PRO A 903 0.03 12.60 -2.77
CA PRO A 903 -0.61 13.12 -1.56
C PRO A 903 0.41 13.60 -0.52
N ARG A 904 0.04 14.59 0.30
CA ARG A 904 0.80 14.92 1.51
C ARG A 904 0.73 13.73 2.47
N CYS A 905 1.67 13.65 3.41
CA CYS A 905 1.47 12.76 4.55
C CYS A 905 0.22 13.18 5.34
N ASN A 906 -0.28 12.32 6.23
CA ASN A 906 -1.31 12.71 7.18
C ASN A 906 -0.95 12.18 8.57
N HIS A 907 -0.87 13.04 9.58
CA HIS A 907 -0.43 12.67 10.93
C HIS A 907 -1.47 11.86 11.71
N THR A 908 -2.70 11.71 11.20
CA THR A 908 -3.81 11.00 11.86
C THR A 908 -4.25 9.70 11.17
N ILE A 909 -3.89 9.50 9.89
CA ILE A 909 -4.31 8.33 9.09
C ILE A 909 -3.17 7.82 8.19
N GLY A 910 -3.22 6.54 7.82
CA GLY A 910 -2.13 5.89 7.07
C GLY A 910 -0.94 5.58 7.97
N ASP A 911 0.29 5.74 7.47
CA ASP A 911 1.53 5.28 8.15
C ASP A 911 1.85 6.01 9.48
N TYR A 912 1.07 7.03 9.83
CA TYR A 912 1.18 7.80 11.07
C TYR A 912 -0.04 7.59 12.00
N GLN A 913 -0.97 6.71 11.63
CA GLN A 913 -2.15 6.41 12.42
C GLN A 913 -1.80 5.61 13.70
N GLY A 914 -2.44 5.95 14.82
CA GLY A 914 -2.28 5.22 16.08
C GLY A 914 -1.00 5.53 16.85
N SER A 915 -0.39 6.69 16.59
CA SER A 915 0.83 7.14 17.26
C SER A 915 0.72 7.19 18.79
N ILE A 916 1.76 6.73 19.48
CA ILE A 916 1.89 6.85 20.94
C ILE A 916 3.02 7.84 21.23
N ASP A 917 2.76 8.84 22.08
CA ASP A 917 3.73 9.89 22.45
C ASP A 917 4.41 10.59 21.26
N GLY A 918 3.68 10.71 20.13
CA GLY A 918 4.16 11.31 18.88
C GLY A 918 4.92 10.34 17.96
N TRP A 919 4.88 9.03 18.19
CA TRP A 919 5.56 8.06 17.33
C TRP A 919 4.67 6.90 16.86
N VAL A 920 4.78 6.57 15.58
CA VAL A 920 4.45 5.25 15.03
C VAL A 920 5.75 4.49 14.83
N ASN A 921 5.78 3.20 15.15
CA ASN A 921 7.01 2.43 15.15
C ASN A 921 6.84 1.15 14.32
N ASN A 922 6.98 1.27 12.99
CA ASN A 922 6.98 0.12 12.08
C ASN A 922 8.34 -0.60 12.08
N CYS A 923 9.29 -0.12 12.88
CA CYS A 923 10.54 -0.80 13.16
C CYS A 923 10.33 -1.90 14.22
N THR A 924 10.45 -3.16 13.80
CA THR A 924 10.24 -4.38 14.61
C THR A 924 11.25 -4.59 15.76
N LEU A 925 12.13 -3.62 16.01
CA LEU A 925 13.38 -3.80 16.75
C LEU A 925 13.40 -3.05 18.09
N GLY A 926 12.21 -2.75 18.63
CA GLY A 926 12.00 -2.30 20.01
C GLY A 926 12.54 -0.91 20.33
N VAL A 927 12.62 -0.02 19.33
CA VAL A 927 13.07 1.36 19.54
C VAL A 927 12.08 2.09 20.45
N SER A 928 12.58 2.62 21.57
CA SER A 928 11.81 3.46 22.50
C SER A 928 12.26 4.92 22.32
N PRO A 929 11.68 5.68 21.37
CA PRO A 929 11.98 7.09 21.23
C PRO A 929 11.46 7.91 22.42
N GLY A 930 11.87 9.18 22.50
CA GLY A 930 11.35 10.11 23.49
C GLY A 930 10.05 10.78 23.03
N VAL A 931 9.17 11.11 23.98
CA VAL A 931 7.91 11.84 23.76
C VAL A 931 8.14 13.10 22.92
N LEU A 932 7.38 13.28 21.85
CA LEU A 932 7.37 14.54 21.09
C LEU A 932 6.45 15.58 21.74
N ASP A 933 6.78 16.85 21.52
CA ASP A 933 5.99 18.00 21.96
C ASP A 933 5.46 18.74 20.72
N GLY A 934 4.17 19.08 20.73
CA GLY A 934 3.41 19.52 19.56
C GLY A 934 2.79 18.37 18.73
N ASP A 935 1.96 18.73 17.75
CA ASP A 935 1.21 17.81 16.89
C ASP A 935 2.10 17.18 15.80
N ILE A 936 3.15 16.46 16.22
CA ILE A 936 4.10 15.75 15.35
C ILE A 936 3.90 14.24 15.52
N VAL A 937 3.85 13.51 14.39
CA VAL A 937 3.92 12.05 14.41
C VAL A 937 5.10 11.54 13.58
N CYS A 938 6.07 10.94 14.25
CA CYS A 938 7.22 10.28 13.63
C CYS A 938 7.01 8.77 13.47
N LEU A 939 6.94 8.33 12.21
CA LEU A 939 7.13 6.94 11.78
C LEU A 939 8.62 6.57 11.88
N ILE A 940 8.97 5.58 12.69
CA ILE A 940 10.22 4.82 12.50
C ILE A 940 9.92 3.72 11.48
N GLY A 941 10.60 3.74 10.33
CA GLY A 941 10.34 2.81 9.25
C GLY A 941 10.95 1.43 9.46
N SER A 942 10.49 0.47 8.65
CA SER A 942 10.82 -0.96 8.74
C SER A 942 12.32 -1.31 8.82
N LYS A 943 13.20 -0.49 8.25
CA LYS A 943 14.67 -0.72 8.31
C LYS A 943 15.28 -0.39 9.67
N CYS A 944 14.55 0.28 10.57
CA CYS A 944 14.99 0.71 11.90
C CYS A 944 16.18 1.69 11.96
N SER A 945 16.68 2.08 10.80
CA SER A 945 17.66 3.14 10.60
C SER A 945 17.06 4.32 9.80
N GLU A 946 15.74 4.30 9.58
CA GLU A 946 14.96 5.32 8.88
C GLU A 946 13.85 5.86 9.79
N VAL A 947 13.69 7.18 9.79
CA VAL A 947 12.65 7.94 10.48
C VAL A 947 12.02 8.90 9.48
N SER A 948 10.70 8.99 9.46
CA SER A 948 9.92 9.95 8.69
C SER A 948 8.83 10.51 9.60
N CYS A 949 8.61 11.81 9.59
CA CYS A 949 7.73 12.49 10.52
C CYS A 949 6.72 13.33 9.77
N CYS A 950 5.45 13.03 9.96
CA CYS A 950 4.36 13.88 9.53
C CYS A 950 4.07 14.90 10.62
N VAL A 951 4.51 16.13 10.39
CA VAL A 951 4.29 17.27 11.27
C VAL A 951 2.98 17.95 10.87
N ASN A 952 2.01 18.07 11.78
CA ASN A 952 0.91 19.00 11.57
C ASN A 952 1.43 20.43 11.76
N ASP A 953 1.21 21.28 10.75
CA ASP A 953 1.32 22.72 10.92
C ASP A 953 -0.10 23.27 11.20
N PRO A 954 -0.42 23.70 12.43
CA PRO A 954 -1.75 24.16 12.78
C PRO A 954 -2.14 25.52 12.17
N GLU A 955 -1.19 26.30 11.63
CA GLU A 955 -1.53 27.53 10.88
C GLU A 955 -1.90 27.20 9.43
N THR A 956 -1.16 26.30 8.78
CA THR A 956 -1.51 25.82 7.42
C THR A 956 -2.52 24.66 7.45
N ARG A 957 -2.93 24.18 8.62
CA ARG A 957 -3.88 23.08 8.83
C ARG A 957 -3.59 21.86 7.96
N SER A 958 -2.31 21.60 7.72
CA SER A 958 -1.85 20.63 6.75
C SER A 958 -0.57 19.99 7.25
N ASP A 959 -0.39 18.74 6.88
CA ASP A 959 0.74 17.97 7.39
C ASP A 959 1.85 17.90 6.34
N PHE A 960 3.09 17.87 6.79
CA PHE A 960 4.28 17.80 5.93
C PHE A 960 5.29 16.78 6.46
N ASN A 961 5.95 16.07 5.54
CA ASN A 961 6.94 15.04 5.88
C ASN A 961 8.31 15.65 6.22
N VAL A 962 9.00 15.09 7.20
CA VAL A 962 10.41 15.34 7.55
C VAL A 962 11.09 14.01 7.75
N TYR A 963 12.14 13.66 7.02
CA TYR A 963 12.73 12.31 7.08
C TYR A 963 14.25 12.29 7.13
N LEU A 964 14.76 11.18 7.66
CA LEU A 964 16.16 10.83 7.80
C LEU A 964 16.29 9.31 7.62
N SER A 965 17.11 8.84 6.68
CA SER A 965 17.34 7.41 6.43
C SER A 965 18.84 7.11 6.34
N LEU A 966 19.32 6.30 7.25
CA LEU A 966 20.71 5.82 7.33
C LEU A 966 20.78 4.40 6.75
N ASP A 967 21.61 4.14 5.74
CA ASP A 967 21.83 2.78 5.23
C ASP A 967 23.17 2.21 5.73
N PRO A 968 23.17 1.24 6.68
CA PRO A 968 24.38 0.63 7.21
C PRO A 968 24.98 -0.45 6.29
N CYS A 969 24.29 -0.83 5.21
CA CYS A 969 24.80 -1.76 4.20
C CYS A 969 25.53 -1.00 3.06
N GLN A 970 25.12 0.25 2.79
CA GLN A 970 25.67 1.11 1.73
C GLN A 970 26.53 2.29 2.21
N PHE A 971 26.55 2.59 3.52
CA PHE A 971 27.29 3.70 4.14
C PHE A 971 26.82 5.11 3.72
N THR A 972 25.49 5.31 3.61
CA THR A 972 24.86 6.58 3.21
C THR A 972 23.82 7.08 4.23
N LEU A 973 23.54 8.39 4.18
CA LEU A 973 22.56 9.10 4.99
C LEU A 973 21.77 10.04 4.09
N LEU A 974 20.47 9.79 3.96
CA LEU A 974 19.50 10.68 3.31
C LEU A 974 18.79 11.51 4.39
N ILE A 975 18.55 12.81 4.16
CA ILE A 975 17.75 13.68 5.04
C ILE A 975 16.93 14.67 4.21
N GLY A 976 15.70 15.00 4.61
CA GLY A 976 14.86 15.94 3.87
C GLY A 976 13.58 16.42 4.56
N VAL A 977 12.92 17.38 3.91
CA VAL A 977 11.58 17.89 4.21
C VAL A 977 10.73 17.80 2.94
N GLU A 978 9.63 17.06 2.98
CA GLU A 978 8.75 16.75 1.85
C GLU A 978 9.48 16.19 0.61
N LYS A 979 9.72 17.00 -0.43
CA LYS A 979 10.53 16.64 -1.61
C LYS A 979 11.95 17.24 -1.60
N TYR A 980 12.29 18.07 -0.62
CA TYR A 980 13.57 18.76 -0.50
C TYR A 980 14.55 17.94 0.35
N SER A 981 15.56 17.32 -0.27
CA SER A 981 16.45 16.38 0.42
C SER A 981 17.91 16.42 -0.03
N TYR A 982 18.78 15.90 0.84
CA TYR A 982 20.22 15.77 0.66
C TYR A 982 20.68 14.35 0.99
N GLU A 983 21.56 13.79 0.15
CA GLU A 983 22.28 12.55 0.44
C GLU A 983 23.72 12.87 0.89
N VAL A 984 24.21 12.15 1.90
CA VAL A 984 25.48 12.38 2.59
C VAL A 984 26.18 11.05 2.82
N SER A 985 27.46 10.93 2.47
CA SER A 985 28.24 9.72 2.77
C SER A 985 28.63 9.64 4.23
N LEU A 986 28.55 8.45 4.82
CA LEU A 986 28.98 8.18 6.20
C LEU A 986 30.50 7.99 6.34
N ILE A 987 31.24 7.88 5.24
CA ILE A 987 32.68 7.63 5.25
C ILE A 987 33.42 8.91 5.69
N GLY A 988 33.72 8.99 6.99
CA GLY A 988 34.33 10.17 7.62
C GLY A 988 33.33 11.20 8.16
N PHE A 989 32.06 10.82 8.32
CA PHE A 989 31.02 11.66 8.91
C PHE A 989 31.24 11.91 10.41
N ASP A 990 30.96 13.13 10.88
CA ASP A 990 31.15 13.56 12.27
C ASP A 990 29.84 13.41 13.07
N PHE A 991 29.68 12.23 13.68
CA PHE A 991 28.49 11.86 14.46
C PHE A 991 28.34 12.64 15.79
N GLU A 992 29.29 13.50 16.18
CA GLU A 992 29.21 14.28 17.44
C GLU A 992 28.68 15.71 17.24
N ARG A 993 28.15 16.03 16.04
CA ARG A 993 27.71 17.39 15.64
C ARG A 993 26.22 17.46 15.24
N SER A 994 25.56 18.59 15.56
CA SER A 994 24.21 18.95 15.09
C SER A 994 24.26 19.88 13.87
N TYR A 995 23.25 19.76 13.00
CA TYR A 995 23.10 20.39 11.69
C TYR A 995 21.63 20.80 11.53
N GLU A 996 21.32 21.92 10.86
CA GLU A 996 19.98 22.53 10.86
C GLU A 996 19.47 22.78 9.43
N LEU A 997 18.47 22.01 8.97
CA LEU A 997 17.82 22.06 7.65
C LEU A 997 16.61 23.02 7.66
N ASP A 998 16.47 23.88 6.64
CA ASP A 998 15.48 24.97 6.53
C ASP A 998 14.81 25.03 5.13
N LEU A 999 13.48 24.94 5.10
CA LEU A 999 12.66 25.01 3.89
C LEU A 999 11.77 26.27 3.92
N GLY A 1000 12.02 27.18 2.97
CA GLY A 1000 11.24 28.42 2.79
C GLY A 1000 11.24 29.38 3.99
N GLY A 1001 12.14 29.19 4.98
CA GLY A 1001 12.14 29.93 6.24
C GLY A 1001 11.08 29.45 7.25
N ILE A 1002 10.17 28.57 6.84
CA ILE A 1002 8.97 28.17 7.60
C ILE A 1002 9.18 26.82 8.30
N TYR A 1003 9.69 25.79 7.61
CA TYR A 1003 9.90 24.47 8.21
C TYR A 1003 11.38 24.24 8.47
N LYS A 1004 11.75 23.89 9.72
CA LYS A 1004 13.15 23.75 10.16
C LYS A 1004 13.35 22.51 11.05
N VAL A 1005 14.48 21.82 10.86
CA VAL A 1005 14.80 20.50 11.43
C VAL A 1005 16.26 20.48 11.90
N ARG A 1006 16.59 19.94 13.08
CA ARG A 1006 17.90 20.16 13.74
C ARG A 1006 18.41 19.02 14.65
#